data_AF-A0A0S7BVC0-F1
#
_entry.id   AF-A0A0S7BVC0-F1
#
_cell.length_a   1.000
_cell.length_b   1.000
_cell.length_c   1.000
_cell.angle_alpha   90.00
_cell.angle_beta   90.00
_cell.angle_gamma   90.00
#
_symmetry.space_group_name_H-M   'P 1'
#
loop_
_entity.id
_entity.type
_entity.pdbx_description
1 polymer ?
#
loop_
_entity_poly.entity_id
_entity_poly.type
_entity_poly.pdbx_seq_one_letter_code
_entity_poly.pdbx_strand_id
1 'polypeptide(L)'
;MFCYFCALRKNNKTTYHPSHNSNRWPDIEFHTLRYNNIMQQKTSSKFWLRFLFTVLTIFFIPALFGILNKTGCFILFWQNDDLSAIQYESGYAYYARIPNENAVKLDLPIYLIEDNVLIDTPVLAVNQDLVKDIKEIGKGLYQLLPNNNIIFSSIDHSDPASGVHAYSVLSPVVIRMRYLLPVLAIVLLLMMTAGLMGLAAKIRKDVVSLQCFKSCLKNFAGFISILILLMLVLPWKSFFVPPVFPLTKSFWIMPLIQRNAVMFLLLGFSVLYLYYSKRKSKWIALLMGLILVINLAYYFIPERDYYGVRTDSAEYIQSYHAGSIRTPGYPRFVEDVMTLFSGSDLDYWRSEEGLKDLARREELLFKDHSGDSRGLVQIVRAQKAVLGLCFLIATVLLCFLIPPHFVFLFGEFVLANQFLGVYNNYVMSEVISQAALLLSCGIFCFLVGKRMKWSFPFLGFFCGISIIIRPSNMFILGLLLLAAILLFVQDRKKALLPILAGIGICGFFILIPAVNIFRQYHQVIFMPNQGYAAIGQTLAVMDETDLSLPKDEVAREFLTASFQQIQAMKSEGKALTQNDYVFHIALEQAKKLGFDPVTANVLFDRVSRDLVSVHKTELLAAYRDQLQLGLERTRLSLPRLPYSYLLAVFIVISLFRCSRYSLTGFVLISLHNLHLMISIMNQPERRYIWSTEIFFLMGAALIVYNVFRSEQHQTHRVRHNSQ
;
A
#
# COMPACT_ATOMS: atom_id res chain seq x y z
N MET A 1 57.78 -22.80 10.18
CA MET A 1 57.81 -21.93 8.98
C MET A 1 58.94 -22.42 8.05
N PHE A 2 58.85 -23.67 7.60
CA PHE A 2 59.90 -24.40 6.87
C PHE A 2 59.32 -25.16 5.65
N CYS A 3 58.10 -24.81 5.22
CA CYS A 3 57.32 -25.59 4.24
C CYS A 3 56.90 -24.79 3.00
N TYR A 4 57.60 -23.71 2.62
CA TYR A 4 57.31 -23.00 1.36
C TYR A 4 58.46 -23.03 0.34
N PHE A 5 59.64 -23.56 0.71
CA PHE A 5 60.84 -23.51 -0.14
C PHE A 5 61.18 -24.81 -0.90
N CYS A 6 60.42 -25.91 -0.76
CA CYS A 6 60.84 -27.23 -1.30
C CYS A 6 60.03 -27.85 -2.44
N ALA A 7 59.02 -27.21 -3.05
CA ALA A 7 58.18 -27.92 -4.04
C ALA A 7 58.07 -27.27 -5.44
N LEU A 8 59.01 -26.40 -5.82
CA LEU A 8 59.13 -25.87 -7.19
C LEU A 8 60.35 -26.44 -7.95
N ARG A 9 60.85 -27.61 -7.53
CA ARG A 9 61.95 -28.34 -8.15
C ARG A 9 61.43 -29.52 -8.99
N LYS A 10 60.68 -29.23 -10.06
CA LYS A 10 60.37 -30.21 -11.12
C LYS A 10 59.96 -29.50 -12.42
N ASN A 11 60.94 -28.93 -13.10
CA ASN A 11 61.05 -28.87 -14.56
C ASN A 11 62.17 -27.90 -14.90
N ASN A 12 63.32 -28.44 -15.28
CA ASN A 12 64.23 -27.88 -16.28
C ASN A 12 65.42 -28.83 -16.41
N LYS A 13 65.31 -29.77 -17.35
CA LYS A 13 66.47 -30.34 -18.03
C LYS A 13 66.54 -29.68 -19.40
N THR A 14 67.39 -28.67 -19.53
CA THR A 14 68.06 -28.32 -20.78
C THR A 14 69.39 -27.69 -20.42
N THR A 15 70.44 -28.42 -20.79
CA THR A 15 71.86 -28.10 -20.80
C THR A 15 72.17 -26.81 -21.53
N TYR A 16 72.98 -25.92 -20.94
CA TYR A 16 73.89 -25.04 -21.67
C TYR A 16 75.05 -24.64 -20.76
N HIS A 17 76.28 -24.99 -21.15
CA HIS A 17 77.53 -24.49 -20.56
C HIS A 17 78.01 -23.23 -21.34
N PRO A 18 78.89 -22.41 -20.75
CA PRO A 18 79.04 -20.99 -21.04
C PRO A 18 80.03 -20.72 -22.19
N SER A 19 79.87 -19.58 -22.84
CA SER A 19 80.99 -18.92 -23.51
C SER A 19 81.04 -17.45 -23.11
N HIS A 20 82.23 -17.03 -22.71
CA HIS A 20 82.61 -15.66 -22.44
C HIS A 20 82.24 -14.74 -23.61
N ASN A 21 81.56 -13.63 -23.32
CA ASN A 21 81.98 -12.37 -23.89
C ASN A 21 81.59 -11.21 -22.97
N SER A 22 82.61 -10.40 -22.67
CA SER A 22 82.56 -9.16 -21.93
C SER A 22 81.73 -8.10 -22.69
N ASN A 23 81.23 -7.14 -21.91
CA ASN A 23 80.62 -5.87 -22.34
C ASN A 23 79.18 -5.92 -22.87
N ARG A 24 78.21 -5.86 -21.93
CA ARG A 24 77.03 -4.97 -21.99
C ARG A 24 76.24 -5.06 -20.68
N TRP A 25 76.59 -4.21 -19.71
CA TRP A 25 75.73 -3.89 -18.58
C TRP A 25 75.36 -2.40 -18.67
N PRO A 26 74.24 -2.08 -19.33
CA PRO A 26 73.32 -1.04 -18.86
C PRO A 26 71.86 -1.52 -18.77
N ASP A 27 71.52 -2.68 -19.34
CA ASP A 27 70.11 -3.09 -19.52
C ASP A 27 69.47 -3.71 -18.27
N ILE A 28 70.26 -4.30 -17.37
CA ILE A 28 69.73 -4.96 -16.16
C ILE A 28 69.29 -3.94 -15.10
N GLU A 29 70.00 -2.81 -14.96
CA GLU A 29 69.58 -1.68 -14.11
C GLU A 29 68.33 -0.99 -14.67
N PHE A 30 68.24 -0.81 -15.99
CA PHE A 30 67.03 -0.27 -16.62
C PHE A 30 65.81 -1.18 -16.46
N HIS A 31 65.97 -2.50 -16.58
CA HIS A 31 64.87 -3.44 -16.39
C HIS A 31 64.42 -3.55 -14.93
N THR A 32 65.34 -3.50 -13.96
CA THR A 32 64.98 -3.49 -12.53
C THR A 32 64.35 -2.17 -12.09
N LEU A 33 64.85 -1.02 -12.56
CA LEU A 33 64.19 0.29 -12.35
C LEU A 33 62.80 0.35 -12.99
N ARG A 34 62.64 -0.15 -14.23
CA ARG A 34 61.34 -0.17 -14.91
C ARG A 34 60.36 -1.13 -14.25
N TYR A 35 60.81 -2.29 -13.77
CA TYR A 35 59.97 -3.24 -13.04
C TYR A 35 59.57 -2.73 -11.66
N ASN A 36 60.50 -2.09 -10.93
CA ASN A 36 60.20 -1.41 -9.65
C ASN A 36 59.25 -0.23 -9.86
N ASN A 37 59.41 0.56 -10.91
CA ASN A 37 58.50 1.65 -11.26
C ASN A 37 57.09 1.15 -11.63
N ILE A 38 56.97 0.04 -12.38
CA ILE A 38 55.68 -0.57 -12.73
C ILE A 38 55.00 -1.18 -11.48
N MET A 39 55.77 -1.81 -10.58
CA MET A 39 55.26 -2.32 -9.31
C MET A 39 54.84 -1.19 -8.36
N GLN A 40 55.62 -0.11 -8.23
CA GLN A 40 55.27 1.09 -7.46
C GLN A 40 54.05 1.82 -8.05
N GLN A 41 53.91 1.91 -9.38
CA GLN A 41 52.70 2.48 -10.01
C GLN A 41 51.45 1.63 -9.72
N LYS A 42 51.58 0.29 -9.70
CA LYS A 42 50.47 -0.64 -9.42
C LYS A 42 50.07 -0.66 -7.94
N THR A 43 50.97 -0.38 -7.01
CA THR A 43 50.64 -0.22 -5.58
C THR A 43 50.06 1.16 -5.28
N SER A 44 50.61 2.21 -5.91
CA SER A 44 50.13 3.59 -5.78
C SER A 44 48.67 3.76 -6.27
N SER A 45 48.34 3.24 -7.46
CA SER A 45 46.96 3.31 -8.00
C SER A 45 45.91 2.66 -7.11
N LYS A 46 46.23 1.51 -6.49
CA LYS A 46 45.34 0.85 -5.51
C LYS A 46 45.13 1.68 -4.24
N PHE A 47 46.19 2.33 -3.75
CA PHE A 47 46.11 3.21 -2.59
C PHE A 47 45.20 4.40 -2.88
N TRP A 48 45.39 5.10 -4.00
CA TRP A 48 44.58 6.25 -4.40
C TRP A 48 43.11 5.90 -4.63
N LEU A 49 42.81 4.76 -5.24
CA LEU A 49 41.43 4.26 -5.39
C LEU A 49 40.77 4.02 -4.03
N ARG A 50 41.48 3.40 -3.09
CA ARG A 50 40.95 3.19 -1.73
C ARG A 50 40.74 4.51 -1.00
N PHE A 51 41.71 5.41 -1.06
CA PHE A 51 41.61 6.74 -0.46
C PHE A 51 40.42 7.53 -1.01
N LEU A 52 40.26 7.56 -2.34
CA LEU A 52 39.13 8.21 -3.01
C LEU A 52 37.78 7.68 -2.51
N PHE A 53 37.60 6.36 -2.45
CA PHE A 53 36.36 5.76 -1.97
C PHE A 53 36.13 5.99 -0.47
N THR A 54 37.18 6.06 0.34
CA THR A 54 37.07 6.43 1.76
C THR A 54 36.59 7.88 1.91
N VAL A 55 37.23 8.82 1.20
CA VAL A 55 36.84 10.24 1.21
C VAL A 55 35.41 10.40 0.68
N LEU A 56 35.07 9.72 -0.42
CA LEU A 56 33.70 9.67 -0.94
C LEU A 56 32.71 9.21 0.12
N THR A 57 33.03 8.16 0.88
CA THR A 57 32.16 7.66 1.96
C THR A 57 31.96 8.70 3.05
N ILE A 58 33.05 9.37 3.49
CA ILE A 58 33.01 10.39 4.53
C ILE A 58 32.11 11.56 4.12
N PHE A 59 32.19 12.03 2.87
CA PHE A 59 31.37 13.15 2.39
C PHE A 59 29.97 12.73 1.96
N PHE A 60 29.77 11.49 1.54
CA PHE A 60 28.46 10.97 1.16
C PHE A 60 27.50 10.90 2.34
N ILE A 61 27.98 10.55 3.55
CA ILE A 61 27.13 10.40 4.74
C ILE A 61 26.44 11.73 5.12
N PRO A 62 27.14 12.87 5.31
CA PRO A 62 26.50 14.15 5.61
C PRO A 62 25.60 14.66 4.47
N ALA A 63 26.00 14.44 3.21
CA ALA A 63 25.17 14.81 2.06
C ALA A 63 23.85 14.04 2.06
N LEU A 64 23.92 12.73 2.34
CA LEU A 64 22.77 11.85 2.42
C LEU A 64 21.83 12.29 3.56
N PHE A 65 22.35 12.47 4.77
CA PHE A 65 21.55 12.90 5.91
C PHE A 65 20.96 14.30 5.72
N GLY A 66 21.69 15.22 5.07
CA GLY A 66 21.17 16.55 4.77
C GLY A 66 20.04 16.55 3.74
N ILE A 67 20.11 15.69 2.72
CA ILE A 67 18.99 15.48 1.78
C ILE A 67 17.80 14.87 2.52
N LEU A 68 18.05 13.83 3.33
CA LEU A 68 17.00 13.16 4.11
C LEU A 68 16.33 14.13 5.10
N ASN A 69 17.08 15.03 5.72
CA ASN A 69 16.52 16.06 6.61
C ASN A 69 15.54 17.01 5.90
N LYS A 70 15.85 17.42 4.67
CA LYS A 70 14.96 18.30 3.90
C LYS A 70 13.69 17.63 3.42
N THR A 71 13.71 16.32 3.22
CA THR A 71 12.51 15.56 2.86
C THR A 71 11.74 15.08 4.08
N GLY A 72 12.06 15.61 5.29
CA GLY A 72 11.50 15.14 6.56
C GLY A 72 11.96 13.75 6.98
N CYS A 73 12.74 13.09 6.12
CA CYS A 73 13.13 11.70 6.24
C CYS A 73 14.20 11.44 7.30
N PHE A 74 14.84 12.47 7.83
CA PHE A 74 15.81 12.36 8.93
C PHE A 74 15.93 13.67 9.71
N ILE A 75 15.29 13.76 10.86
CA ILE A 75 15.29 14.95 11.71
C ILE A 75 16.13 14.65 12.94
N LEU A 76 17.27 15.33 13.07
CA LEU A 76 18.20 15.16 14.19
C LEU A 76 18.00 16.22 15.29
N PHE A 77 17.51 17.40 14.90
CA PHE A 77 17.39 18.54 15.79
C PHE A 77 15.97 19.09 15.72
N TRP A 78 15.46 19.44 16.89
CA TRP A 78 14.20 20.14 17.06
C TRP A 78 14.48 21.51 17.66
N GLN A 79 13.67 22.47 17.26
CA GLN A 79 13.66 23.84 17.74
C GLN A 79 12.31 24.08 18.40
N ASN A 80 12.33 24.61 19.62
CA ASN A 80 11.14 25.09 20.27
C ASN A 80 11.02 26.59 20.04
N ASP A 81 9.93 27.01 19.42
CA ASP A 81 9.65 28.40 19.08
C ASP A 81 8.36 28.85 19.79
N ASP A 82 8.46 29.90 20.60
CA ASP A 82 7.28 30.45 21.28
C ASP A 82 6.29 31.02 20.25
N LEU A 83 5.00 30.73 20.46
CA LEU A 83 3.94 31.34 19.67
C LEU A 83 3.73 32.77 20.13
N SER A 84 3.76 33.69 19.17
CA SER A 84 3.50 35.12 19.40
C SER A 84 2.31 35.57 18.56
N ALA A 85 1.65 36.65 19.01
CA ALA A 85 0.47 37.23 18.36
C ALA A 85 -0.69 36.22 18.18
N ILE A 86 -1.06 35.54 19.27
CA ILE A 86 -2.24 34.67 19.31
C ILE A 86 -3.50 35.53 19.17
N GLN A 87 -4.35 35.21 18.21
CA GLN A 87 -5.59 35.92 17.91
C GLN A 87 -6.80 35.01 18.11
N TYR A 88 -7.85 35.53 18.69
CA TYR A 88 -9.13 34.84 18.76
C TYR A 88 -9.76 34.73 17.36
N GLU A 89 -10.26 33.55 16.99
CA GLU A 89 -10.99 33.34 15.74
C GLU A 89 -12.50 33.18 15.98
N SER A 90 -12.91 32.09 16.62
CA SER A 90 -14.33 31.80 16.92
C SER A 90 -14.47 30.57 17.84
N GLY A 91 -15.48 30.54 18.70
CA GLY A 91 -15.72 29.42 19.62
C GLY A 91 -14.55 29.27 20.60
N TYR A 92 -13.98 28.06 20.69
CA TYR A 92 -12.75 27.77 21.44
C TYR A 92 -11.45 27.94 20.62
N ALA A 93 -11.56 28.37 19.36
CA ALA A 93 -10.42 28.41 18.44
C ALA A 93 -9.66 29.73 18.47
N TYR A 94 -8.33 29.58 18.52
CA TYR A 94 -7.34 30.64 18.44
C TYR A 94 -6.35 30.35 17.31
N TYR A 95 -5.73 31.42 16.83
CA TYR A 95 -4.88 31.42 15.67
C TYR A 95 -3.53 32.03 15.97
N ALA A 96 -2.44 31.41 15.54
CA ALA A 96 -1.10 31.97 15.68
C ALA A 96 -0.20 31.65 14.48
N ARG A 97 0.83 32.46 14.26
CA ARG A 97 1.81 32.22 13.19
C ARG A 97 2.95 31.34 13.68
N ILE A 98 3.32 30.36 12.86
CA ILE A 98 4.44 29.46 13.14
C ILE A 98 5.75 30.14 12.72
N PRO A 99 6.74 30.33 13.61
CA PRO A 99 7.98 31.03 13.26
C PRO A 99 8.87 30.30 12.23
N ASN A 100 8.93 28.97 12.29
CA ASN A 100 9.75 28.16 11.38
C ASN A 100 9.04 27.87 10.04
N GLU A 101 9.08 28.86 9.14
CA GLU A 101 8.44 28.75 7.81
C GLU A 101 8.99 27.59 6.96
N ASN A 102 10.24 27.17 7.18
CA ASN A 102 10.84 26.12 6.38
C ASN A 102 10.22 24.76 6.70
N ALA A 103 9.86 24.51 7.96
CA ALA A 103 9.19 23.30 8.36
C ALA A 103 7.78 23.21 7.75
N VAL A 104 7.01 24.31 7.81
CA VAL A 104 5.66 24.36 7.24
C VAL A 104 5.68 24.26 5.71
N LYS A 105 6.58 24.99 5.02
CA LYS A 105 6.71 24.91 3.55
C LYS A 105 7.08 23.52 3.04
N LEU A 106 7.76 22.73 3.87
CA LEU A 106 8.16 21.36 3.56
C LEU A 106 7.20 20.30 4.12
N ASP A 107 6.05 20.73 4.67
CA ASP A 107 5.03 19.87 5.26
C ASP A 107 5.62 18.89 6.32
N LEU A 108 6.55 19.41 7.14
CA LEU A 108 7.23 18.65 8.17
C LEU A 108 6.41 18.58 9.46
N PRO A 109 6.59 17.54 10.30
CA PRO A 109 5.80 17.36 11.51
C PRO A 109 6.07 18.48 12.50
N ILE A 110 5.02 19.14 12.96
CA ILE A 110 5.06 20.26 13.91
C ILE A 110 4.11 19.93 15.06
N TYR A 111 4.57 20.11 16.30
CA TYR A 111 3.79 19.83 17.49
C TYR A 111 3.54 21.08 18.32
N LEU A 112 2.35 21.19 18.89
CA LEU A 112 1.97 22.26 19.80
C LEU A 112 2.29 21.86 21.25
N ILE A 113 2.76 22.82 22.03
CA ILE A 113 3.08 22.68 23.45
C ILE A 113 2.35 23.77 24.23
N GLU A 114 1.68 23.39 25.32
CA GLU A 114 1.03 24.27 26.28
C GLU A 114 1.63 24.04 27.67
N ASP A 115 2.24 25.05 28.29
CA ASP A 115 2.90 24.96 29.61
C ASP A 115 3.92 23.82 29.74
N ASN A 116 4.64 23.55 28.67
CA ASN A 116 5.55 22.41 28.51
C ASN A 116 4.86 21.04 28.37
N VAL A 117 3.54 20.97 28.31
CA VAL A 117 2.80 19.74 27.97
C VAL A 117 2.69 19.66 26.45
N LEU A 118 3.18 18.57 25.86
CA LEU A 118 2.98 18.30 24.44
C LEU A 118 1.49 18.00 24.21
N ILE A 119 0.88 18.76 23.31
CA ILE A 119 -0.47 18.49 22.85
C ILE A 119 -0.41 17.41 21.76
N ASP A 120 -1.12 16.31 22.00
CA ASP A 120 -1.20 15.20 21.05
C ASP A 120 -1.75 15.67 19.70
N THR A 121 -1.10 15.26 18.61
CA THR A 121 -1.59 15.58 17.27
C THR A 121 -2.96 14.94 17.07
N PRO A 122 -4.02 15.71 16.81
CA PRO A 122 -5.35 15.15 16.67
C PRO A 122 -5.42 14.22 15.46
N VAL A 123 -5.90 13.00 15.71
CA VAL A 123 -6.09 11.98 14.68
C VAL A 123 -7.47 12.21 14.06
N LEU A 124 -7.49 12.74 12.84
CA LEU A 124 -8.71 12.97 12.07
C LEU A 124 -9.43 11.65 11.77
N ALA A 125 -10.68 11.51 12.21
CA ALA A 125 -11.59 10.56 11.59
C ALA A 125 -11.92 11.03 10.17
N VAL A 126 -12.14 10.09 9.24
CA VAL A 126 -12.51 10.43 7.87
C VAL A 126 -13.92 11.03 7.87
N ASN A 127 -14.06 12.25 7.32
CA ASN A 127 -15.21 13.17 7.34
C ASN A 127 -15.31 14.11 8.56
N GLN A 128 -14.33 14.09 9.46
CA GLN A 128 -14.26 15.03 10.57
C GLN A 128 -13.61 16.35 10.11
N ASP A 129 -14.30 17.47 10.30
CA ASP A 129 -13.74 18.79 10.07
C ASP A 129 -13.07 19.26 11.37
N LEU A 130 -11.76 19.04 11.47
CA LEU A 130 -10.99 19.37 12.67
C LEU A 130 -11.01 20.87 12.99
N VAL A 131 -11.14 21.75 11.99
CA VAL A 131 -11.32 23.19 12.23
C VAL A 131 -12.62 23.43 12.99
N LYS A 132 -13.69 22.75 12.58
CA LYS A 132 -14.99 22.82 13.26
C LYS A 132 -14.89 22.28 14.69
N ASP A 133 -14.21 21.16 14.91
CA ASP A 133 -14.06 20.58 16.25
C ASP A 133 -13.21 21.44 17.17
N ILE A 134 -12.15 22.09 16.67
CA ILE A 134 -11.39 23.05 17.47
C ILE A 134 -12.29 24.22 17.90
N LYS A 135 -13.21 24.66 17.03
CA LYS A 135 -14.15 25.76 17.32
C LYS A 135 -15.24 25.35 18.31
N GLU A 136 -15.83 24.16 18.14
CA GLU A 136 -17.02 23.72 18.89
C GLU A 136 -16.68 22.87 20.12
N ILE A 137 -15.67 22.01 20.04
CA ILE A 137 -15.28 21.05 21.08
C ILE A 137 -14.10 21.56 21.90
N GLY A 138 -13.07 22.14 21.27
CA GLY A 138 -11.83 22.57 21.95
C GLY A 138 -11.01 21.43 22.55
N LYS A 139 -10.46 21.60 23.76
CA LYS A 139 -9.69 20.60 24.55
C LYS A 139 -8.32 20.22 23.98
N GLY A 140 -7.49 21.21 23.67
CA GLY A 140 -6.14 20.91 23.19
C GLY A 140 -6.14 20.31 21.79
N LEU A 141 -7.11 20.63 20.94
CA LEU A 141 -7.06 20.27 19.52
C LEU A 141 -6.30 21.34 18.75
N TYR A 142 -5.55 20.95 17.71
CA TYR A 142 -4.87 21.89 16.83
C TYR A 142 -4.73 21.38 15.39
N GLN A 143 -4.68 22.31 14.44
CA GLN A 143 -4.47 22.03 13.03
C GLN A 143 -3.52 23.06 12.41
N LEU A 144 -2.58 22.56 11.58
CA LEU A 144 -1.69 23.39 10.78
C LEU A 144 -2.41 23.82 9.51
N LEU A 145 -2.35 25.11 9.19
CA LEU A 145 -3.00 25.69 8.02
C LEU A 145 -1.97 26.03 6.93
N PRO A 146 -2.36 26.01 5.64
CA PRO A 146 -1.44 26.16 4.51
C PRO A 146 -0.68 27.49 4.48
N ASN A 147 -1.19 28.50 5.19
CA ASN A 147 -0.63 29.86 5.25
C ASN A 147 0.34 30.08 6.42
N ASN A 148 1.00 29.01 6.89
CA ASN A 148 2.02 29.06 7.94
C ASN A 148 1.47 29.49 9.31
N ASN A 149 0.21 29.16 9.56
CA ASN A 149 -0.46 29.44 10.81
C ASN A 149 -1.01 28.15 11.40
N ILE A 150 -1.25 28.18 12.70
CA ILE A 150 -1.84 27.10 13.47
C ILE A 150 -3.15 27.61 14.07
N ILE A 151 -4.21 26.83 13.90
CA ILE A 151 -5.46 27.00 14.62
C ILE A 151 -5.48 25.99 15.77
N PHE A 152 -5.80 26.40 16.99
CA PHE A 152 -5.74 25.55 18.17
C PHE A 152 -6.69 26.02 19.29
N SER A 153 -6.88 25.18 20.29
CA SER A 153 -7.58 25.48 21.53
C SER A 153 -6.74 25.07 22.74
N SER A 154 -6.89 25.73 23.89
CA SER A 154 -6.32 25.29 25.17
C SER A 154 -6.89 23.93 25.62
N ILE A 155 -6.12 23.18 26.41
CA ILE A 155 -6.54 21.90 27.00
C ILE A 155 -7.75 22.07 27.94
N ASP A 156 -7.78 23.16 28.71
CA ASP A 156 -8.76 23.42 29.76
C ASP A 156 -9.82 24.48 29.38
N HIS A 157 -9.85 24.92 28.11
CA HIS A 157 -10.71 25.98 27.59
C HIS A 157 -10.43 27.39 28.13
N SER A 158 -9.30 27.59 28.81
CA SER A 158 -8.79 28.93 29.13
C SER A 158 -8.57 29.76 27.86
N ASP A 159 -8.56 31.09 28.00
CA ASP A 159 -8.23 32.01 26.91
C ASP A 159 -6.70 32.01 26.66
N PRO A 160 -6.19 31.48 25.53
CA PRO A 160 -4.78 31.49 25.18
C PRO A 160 -4.18 32.90 25.00
N ALA A 161 -5.00 33.91 24.71
CA ALA A 161 -4.55 35.30 24.57
C ALA A 161 -4.40 36.02 25.92
N SER A 162 -4.95 35.45 27.00
CA SER A 162 -4.86 36.01 28.36
C SER A 162 -3.46 35.96 28.97
N GLY A 163 -2.54 35.17 28.37
CA GLY A 163 -1.18 34.99 28.86
C GLY A 163 -1.06 34.12 30.11
N VAL A 164 -2.13 33.43 30.51
CA VAL A 164 -2.14 32.46 31.63
C VAL A 164 -1.30 31.23 31.30
N HIS A 165 -1.36 30.77 30.05
CA HIS A 165 -0.59 29.63 29.55
C HIS A 165 0.45 30.08 28.54
N ALA A 166 1.61 29.41 28.53
CA ALA A 166 2.67 29.61 27.55
C ALA A 166 2.51 28.60 26.40
N TYR A 167 2.31 29.11 25.19
CA TYR A 167 2.22 28.28 23.99
C TYR A 167 3.50 28.34 23.18
N SER A 168 4.02 27.17 22.82
CA SER A 168 5.19 27.05 21.96
C SER A 168 5.00 25.94 20.95
N VAL A 169 5.78 25.98 19.88
CA VAL A 169 5.71 25.02 18.80
C VAL A 169 7.05 24.34 18.63
N LEU A 170 7.03 23.01 18.69
CA LEU A 170 8.18 22.17 18.42
C LEU A 170 8.25 21.87 16.93
N SER A 171 9.24 22.47 16.26
CA SER A 171 9.45 22.34 14.82
C SER A 171 10.82 21.70 14.50
N PRO A 172 10.95 20.94 13.41
CA PRO A 172 12.20 20.33 13.02
C PRO A 172 13.15 21.37 12.43
N VAL A 173 14.43 21.28 12.81
CA VAL A 173 15.46 22.14 12.22
C VAL A 173 15.82 21.60 10.84
N VAL A 174 15.58 22.43 9.82
CA VAL A 174 15.90 22.13 8.43
C VAL A 174 17.27 22.68 8.08
N ILE A 175 18.18 21.82 7.62
CA ILE A 175 19.51 22.19 7.15
C ILE A 175 19.36 23.07 5.91
N ARG A 176 19.83 24.32 5.97
CA ARG A 176 19.74 25.28 4.86
C ARG A 176 20.56 24.82 3.65
N MET A 177 20.04 25.02 2.42
CA MET A 177 20.73 24.59 1.18
C MET A 177 22.14 25.15 1.05
N ARG A 178 22.39 26.37 1.54
CA ARG A 178 23.72 27.00 1.49
C ARG A 178 24.84 26.14 2.10
N TYR A 179 24.51 25.31 3.09
CA TYR A 179 25.46 24.41 3.76
C TYR A 179 25.51 23.02 3.11
N LEU A 180 24.40 22.57 2.52
CA LEU A 180 24.32 21.26 1.89
C LEU A 180 24.93 21.24 0.48
N LEU A 181 24.75 22.32 -0.28
CA LEU A 181 25.18 22.44 -1.67
C LEU A 181 26.68 22.17 -1.88
N PRO A 182 27.61 22.71 -1.06
CA PRO A 182 29.04 22.44 -1.22
C PRO A 182 29.39 20.96 -0.99
N VAL A 183 28.79 20.34 0.02
CA VAL A 183 29.01 18.92 0.34
C VAL A 183 28.52 18.04 -0.81
N LEU A 184 27.34 18.35 -1.36
CA LEU A 184 26.75 17.63 -2.49
C LEU A 184 27.58 17.79 -3.77
N ALA A 185 28.12 18.99 -4.02
CA ALA A 185 29.05 19.24 -5.11
C ALA A 185 30.36 18.43 -4.97
N ILE A 186 30.93 18.35 -3.77
CA ILE A 186 32.11 17.53 -3.48
C ILE A 186 31.82 16.04 -3.75
N VAL A 187 30.67 15.53 -3.29
CA VAL A 187 30.26 14.14 -3.54
C VAL A 187 30.11 13.86 -5.04
N LEU A 188 29.49 14.76 -5.80
CA LEU A 188 29.36 14.64 -7.25
C LEU A 188 30.72 14.62 -7.94
N LEU A 189 31.63 15.51 -7.53
CA LEU A 189 33.00 15.55 -8.06
C LEU A 189 33.77 14.25 -7.77
N LEU A 190 33.65 13.72 -6.54
CA LEU A 190 34.27 12.46 -6.14
C LEU A 190 33.68 11.24 -6.87
N MET A 191 32.37 11.23 -7.11
CA MET A 191 31.71 10.21 -7.93
C MET A 191 32.16 10.28 -9.40
N MET A 192 32.23 11.47 -9.97
CA MET A 192 32.66 11.68 -11.35
C MET A 192 34.12 11.28 -11.55
N THR A 193 35.00 11.65 -10.62
CA THR A 193 36.42 11.25 -10.64
C THR A 193 36.59 9.74 -10.48
N ALA A 194 35.83 9.10 -9.58
CA ALA A 194 35.80 7.63 -9.47
C ALA A 194 35.35 6.97 -10.78
N GLY A 195 34.29 7.50 -11.39
CA GLY A 195 33.76 7.02 -12.67
C GLY A 195 34.76 7.16 -13.82
N LEU A 196 35.41 8.33 -13.94
CA LEU A 196 36.45 8.60 -14.93
C LEU A 196 37.67 7.68 -14.73
N MET A 197 38.10 7.44 -13.50
CA MET A 197 39.17 6.47 -13.20
C MET A 197 38.78 5.04 -13.60
N GLY A 198 37.54 4.62 -13.31
CA GLY A 198 37.02 3.33 -13.73
C GLY A 198 36.95 3.18 -15.26
N LEU A 199 36.53 4.23 -15.96
CA LEU A 199 36.48 4.28 -17.43
C LEU A 199 37.89 4.25 -18.03
N ALA A 200 38.82 5.07 -17.51
CA ALA A 200 40.21 5.09 -17.96
C ALA A 200 40.90 3.74 -17.75
N ALA A 201 40.68 3.08 -16.61
CA ALA A 201 41.18 1.72 -16.36
C ALA A 201 40.60 0.69 -17.35
N LYS A 202 39.31 0.83 -17.72
CA LYS A 202 38.66 -0.01 -18.73
C LYS A 202 39.25 0.21 -20.12
N ILE A 203 39.44 1.46 -20.54
CA ILE A 203 40.02 1.82 -21.84
C ILE A 203 41.46 1.31 -21.94
N ARG A 204 42.25 1.47 -20.87
CA ARG A 204 43.65 1.01 -20.79
C ARG A 204 43.79 -0.51 -20.61
N LYS A 205 42.68 -1.25 -20.49
CA LYS A 205 42.65 -2.69 -20.16
C LYS A 205 43.47 -3.05 -18.91
N ASP A 206 43.53 -2.14 -17.93
CA ASP A 206 44.23 -2.38 -16.66
C ASP A 206 43.38 -3.26 -15.75
N VAL A 207 43.60 -4.56 -15.85
CA VAL A 207 42.86 -5.59 -15.12
C VAL A 207 42.97 -5.38 -13.60
N VAL A 208 44.12 -4.92 -13.10
CA VAL A 208 44.39 -4.79 -11.66
C VAL A 208 43.63 -3.61 -11.07
N SER A 209 43.71 -2.45 -11.72
CA SER A 209 42.98 -1.25 -11.29
C SER A 209 41.47 -1.44 -11.43
N LEU A 210 41.01 -2.12 -12.48
CA LEU A 210 39.59 -2.43 -12.69
C LEU A 210 39.06 -3.41 -11.63
N GLN A 211 39.85 -4.41 -11.23
CA GLN A 211 39.49 -5.31 -10.13
C GLN A 211 39.44 -4.57 -8.79
N CYS A 212 40.40 -3.68 -8.52
CA CYS A 212 40.41 -2.87 -7.31
C CYS A 212 39.20 -1.91 -7.26
N PHE A 213 38.90 -1.22 -8.35
CA PHE A 213 37.73 -0.35 -8.50
C PHE A 213 36.44 -1.12 -8.22
N LYS A 214 36.25 -2.28 -8.86
CA LYS A 214 35.09 -3.15 -8.61
C LYS A 214 34.98 -3.56 -7.15
N SER A 215 36.11 -3.86 -6.50
CA SER A 215 36.12 -4.22 -5.06
C SER A 215 35.78 -3.03 -4.16
N CYS A 216 36.30 -1.84 -4.44
CA CYS A 216 36.02 -0.63 -3.66
C CYS A 216 34.58 -0.16 -3.83
N LEU A 217 34.08 -0.13 -5.08
CA LEU A 217 32.68 0.16 -5.38
C LEU A 217 31.76 -0.84 -4.70
N LYS A 218 32.16 -2.12 -4.67
CA LYS A 218 31.44 -3.16 -3.96
C LYS A 218 31.36 -2.83 -2.46
N ASN A 219 32.49 -2.62 -1.81
CA ASN A 219 32.51 -2.29 -0.37
C ASN A 219 31.72 -1.02 -0.04
N PHE A 220 31.83 0.02 -0.86
CA PHE A 220 31.07 1.27 -0.72
C PHE A 220 29.56 1.04 -0.79
N ALA A 221 29.09 0.34 -1.81
CA ALA A 221 27.67 0.02 -1.96
C ALA A 221 27.16 -0.91 -0.84
N GLY A 222 28.01 -1.82 -0.34
CA GLY A 222 27.69 -2.66 0.82
C GLY A 222 27.59 -1.88 2.12
N PHE A 223 28.47 -0.91 2.34
CA PHE A 223 28.39 -0.01 3.48
C PHE A 223 27.10 0.82 3.43
N ILE A 224 26.78 1.42 2.28
CA ILE A 224 25.52 2.15 2.06
C ILE A 224 24.33 1.23 2.37
N SER A 225 24.37 -0.01 1.88
CA SER A 225 23.31 -1.01 2.14
C SER A 225 23.08 -1.27 3.61
N ILE A 226 24.15 -1.44 4.38
CA ILE A 226 24.07 -1.66 5.83
C ILE A 226 23.54 -0.39 6.52
N LEU A 227 24.02 0.79 6.14
CA LEU A 227 23.56 2.06 6.71
C LEU A 227 22.05 2.24 6.53
N ILE A 228 21.54 2.01 5.33
CA ILE A 228 20.11 2.12 5.03
C ILE A 228 19.32 1.07 5.80
N LEU A 229 19.86 -0.15 5.88
CA LEU A 229 19.24 -1.24 6.60
C LEU A 229 19.15 -0.94 8.11
N LEU A 230 20.17 -0.31 8.69
CA LEU A 230 20.14 0.20 10.07
C LEU A 230 19.10 1.30 10.24
N MET A 231 19.02 2.23 9.29
CA MET A 231 18.02 3.30 9.30
C MET A 231 16.59 2.78 9.21
N LEU A 232 16.34 1.63 8.56
CA LEU A 232 15.03 0.98 8.52
C LEU A 232 14.65 0.29 9.83
N VAL A 233 15.59 0.00 10.72
CA VAL A 233 15.31 -0.57 12.05
C VAL A 233 14.99 0.52 13.07
N LEU A 234 15.37 1.77 12.81
CA LEU A 234 15.14 2.88 13.73
C LEU A 234 13.65 3.29 13.74
N PRO A 235 13.02 3.45 14.92
CA PRO A 235 11.59 3.73 15.04
C PRO A 235 11.18 5.08 14.46
N TRP A 236 10.01 5.09 13.80
CA TRP A 236 9.43 6.16 12.95
C TRP A 236 8.74 7.31 13.69
N LYS A 237 8.05 7.01 14.78
CA LYS A 237 7.67 7.96 15.82
C LYS A 237 8.20 7.34 17.09
N SER A 238 8.84 8.15 17.90
CA SER A 238 9.19 7.73 19.23
C SER A 238 7.92 7.20 19.92
N PHE A 239 8.03 6.01 20.49
CA PHE A 239 7.13 5.55 21.56
C PHE A 239 7.11 6.52 22.75
N PHE A 240 8.06 7.45 22.77
CA PHE A 240 8.20 8.51 23.75
C PHE A 240 8.01 9.83 23.02
N VAL A 241 6.86 10.48 23.20
CA VAL A 241 6.78 11.95 23.21
C VAL A 241 8.15 12.48 23.68
N PRO A 242 8.87 13.31 22.89
CA PRO A 242 10.20 13.76 23.29
C PRO A 242 10.07 14.25 24.73
N PRO A 243 10.77 13.62 25.70
CA PRO A 243 10.62 13.99 27.09
C PRO A 243 10.78 15.50 27.19
N VAL A 244 9.76 16.12 27.78
CA VAL A 244 9.71 17.55 28.03
C VAL A 244 10.90 17.87 28.93
N PHE A 245 12.01 18.27 28.32
CA PHE A 245 13.19 18.72 29.04
C PHE A 245 13.18 20.25 29.12
N PRO A 246 13.67 20.82 30.23
CA PRO A 246 13.65 22.26 30.42
C PRO A 246 14.46 22.99 29.34
N LEU A 247 13.85 24.07 28.86
CA LEU A 247 14.24 25.03 27.83
C LEU A 247 15.75 25.25 27.63
N THR A 248 16.26 24.69 26.53
CA THR A 248 17.37 25.27 25.76
C THR A 248 16.93 25.38 24.29
N LYS A 249 17.40 26.38 23.54
CA LYS A 249 16.89 26.72 22.19
C LYS A 249 17.05 25.62 21.12
N SER A 250 17.80 24.57 21.40
CA SER A 250 17.98 23.41 20.52
C SER A 250 18.43 22.21 21.33
N PHE A 251 17.77 21.06 21.20
CA PHE A 251 18.11 19.84 21.93
C PHE A 251 18.22 18.62 21.01
N TRP A 252 19.04 17.66 21.46
CA TRP A 252 19.27 16.38 20.78
C TRP A 252 18.18 15.39 21.19
N ILE A 253 17.35 14.98 20.24
CA ILE A 253 16.38 13.88 20.40
C ILE A 253 16.83 12.73 19.50
N MET A 254 16.43 11.49 19.79
CA MET A 254 16.64 10.37 18.87
C MET A 254 16.15 10.74 17.45
N PRO A 255 16.90 10.38 16.39
CA PRO A 255 16.59 10.81 15.04
C PRO A 255 15.21 10.33 14.59
N LEU A 256 14.35 11.25 14.16
CA LEU A 256 13.03 10.91 13.60
C LEU A 256 13.18 10.67 12.10
N ILE A 257 12.81 9.49 11.60
CA ILE A 257 12.97 9.10 10.20
C ILE A 257 11.61 9.05 9.50
N GLN A 258 11.33 9.98 8.58
CA GLN A 258 10.22 9.85 7.61
C GLN A 258 10.64 9.02 6.35
N ARG A 259 9.73 8.31 5.66
CA ARG A 259 10.08 6.97 5.08
C ARG A 259 10.13 6.96 3.57
N ASN A 260 9.48 7.89 2.87
CA ASN A 260 8.72 7.37 1.73
C ASN A 260 9.33 7.45 0.32
N ALA A 261 10.50 8.07 0.08
CA ALA A 261 11.04 8.06 -1.30
C ALA A 261 12.56 7.90 -1.40
N VAL A 262 13.31 8.68 -0.63
CA VAL A 262 14.79 8.65 -0.69
C VAL A 262 15.31 7.37 -0.02
N MET A 263 14.73 6.97 1.11
CA MET A 263 15.04 5.69 1.77
C MET A 263 14.71 4.50 0.87
N PHE A 264 13.67 4.57 0.05
CA PHE A 264 13.33 3.55 -0.96
C PHE A 264 14.32 3.46 -2.11
N LEU A 265 14.74 4.59 -2.65
CA LEU A 265 15.75 4.65 -3.71
C LEU A 265 17.08 4.07 -3.22
N LEU A 266 17.46 4.44 -2.01
CA LEU A 266 18.64 3.97 -1.32
C LEU A 266 18.54 2.46 -1.02
N LEU A 267 17.40 2.00 -0.50
CA LEU A 267 17.13 0.59 -0.26
C LEU A 267 17.14 -0.23 -1.55
N GLY A 268 16.57 0.32 -2.63
CA GLY A 268 16.61 -0.26 -3.97
C GLY A 268 18.03 -0.43 -4.48
N PHE A 269 18.87 0.60 -4.31
CA PHE A 269 20.29 0.56 -4.66
C PHE A 269 21.05 -0.50 -3.85
N SER A 270 20.67 -0.65 -2.59
CA SER A 270 21.25 -1.61 -1.64
C SER A 270 20.89 -3.05 -1.97
N VAL A 271 19.62 -3.26 -2.34
CA VAL A 271 19.11 -4.53 -2.83
C VAL A 271 19.73 -4.91 -4.18
N LEU A 272 19.84 -3.97 -5.11
CA LEU A 272 20.54 -4.16 -6.39
C LEU A 272 22.00 -4.55 -6.17
N TYR A 273 22.65 -3.90 -5.21
CA TYR A 273 24.00 -4.23 -4.80
C TYR A 273 24.12 -5.64 -4.17
N LEU A 274 23.19 -5.99 -3.28
CA LEU A 274 23.14 -7.31 -2.64
C LEU A 274 22.81 -8.42 -3.65
N TYR A 275 21.97 -8.15 -4.65
CA TYR A 275 21.70 -9.05 -5.79
C TYR A 275 22.97 -9.33 -6.60
N TYR A 276 23.81 -8.31 -6.80
CA TYR A 276 25.10 -8.44 -7.51
C TYR A 276 26.21 -9.07 -6.65
N SER A 277 26.12 -8.92 -5.33
CA SER A 277 27.07 -9.44 -4.36
C SER A 277 26.77 -10.92 -4.06
N LYS A 278 27.47 -11.84 -4.73
CA LYS A 278 27.37 -13.31 -4.56
C LYS A 278 27.69 -13.88 -3.14
N ARG A 279 27.55 -13.13 -2.03
CA ARG A 279 27.92 -13.57 -0.67
C ARG A 279 26.71 -13.80 0.26
N LYS A 280 26.74 -14.93 0.99
CA LYS A 280 25.79 -15.47 1.99
C LYS A 280 24.40 -14.81 2.06
N SER A 281 23.59 -15.11 1.04
CA SER A 281 22.21 -14.66 0.82
C SER A 281 21.21 -14.92 1.97
N LYS A 282 21.43 -15.92 2.84
CA LYS A 282 20.43 -16.33 3.85
C LYS A 282 20.29 -15.34 5.02
N TRP A 283 21.40 -14.83 5.57
CA TRP A 283 21.38 -13.88 6.68
C TRP A 283 20.80 -12.53 6.29
N ILE A 284 21.09 -12.09 5.06
CA ILE A 284 20.52 -10.87 4.49
C ILE A 284 19.01 -11.02 4.30
N ALA A 285 18.55 -12.17 3.79
CA ALA A 285 17.12 -12.43 3.65
C ALA A 285 16.40 -12.51 5.01
N LEU A 286 17.03 -13.11 6.03
CA LEU A 286 16.51 -13.13 7.40
C LEU A 286 16.36 -11.71 7.96
N LEU A 287 17.39 -10.88 7.78
CA LEU A 287 17.42 -9.51 8.26
C LEU A 287 16.36 -8.64 7.55
N MET A 288 16.22 -8.79 6.23
CA MET A 288 15.12 -8.17 5.46
C MET A 288 13.75 -8.60 5.97
N GLY A 289 13.58 -9.89 6.27
CA GLY A 289 12.34 -10.41 6.88
C GLY A 289 12.05 -9.79 8.24
N LEU A 290 13.05 -9.69 9.11
CA LEU A 290 12.91 -9.07 10.43
C LEU A 290 12.51 -7.59 10.32
N ILE A 291 13.14 -6.85 9.41
CA ILE A 291 12.82 -5.44 9.16
C ILE A 291 11.39 -5.29 8.67
N LEU A 292 10.96 -6.14 7.73
CA LEU A 292 9.59 -6.10 7.23
C LEU A 292 8.58 -6.37 8.36
N VAL A 293 8.87 -7.29 9.27
CA VAL A 293 8.02 -7.57 10.45
C VAL A 293 7.96 -6.35 11.38
N ILE A 294 9.11 -5.72 11.67
CA ILE A 294 9.17 -4.52 12.50
C ILE A 294 8.38 -3.37 11.86
N ASN A 295 8.58 -3.13 10.57
CA ASN A 295 7.89 -2.08 9.81
C ASN A 295 6.39 -2.33 9.70
N LEU A 296 5.97 -3.59 9.63
CA LEU A 296 4.57 -3.97 9.64
C LEU A 296 3.93 -3.78 11.02
N ALA A 297 4.62 -4.16 12.10
CA ALA A 297 4.15 -3.88 13.45
C ALA A 297 4.01 -2.36 13.65
N TYR A 298 5.02 -1.62 13.21
CA TYR A 298 5.04 -0.17 13.24
C TYR A 298 3.86 0.43 12.45
N TYR A 299 3.54 -0.14 11.28
CA TYR A 299 2.42 0.31 10.45
C TYR A 299 1.08 0.29 11.20
N PHE A 300 0.80 -0.76 11.97
CA PHE A 300 -0.49 -0.93 12.65
C PHE A 300 -0.56 -0.36 14.07
N ILE A 301 0.57 -0.09 14.73
CA ILE A 301 0.61 0.39 16.13
C ILE A 301 -0.13 1.73 16.33
N PRO A 302 0.12 2.79 15.54
CA PRO A 302 -0.49 4.11 15.77
C PRO A 302 -2.01 4.08 15.65
N GLU A 303 -2.52 3.26 14.74
CA GLU A 303 -3.94 3.16 14.45
C GLU A 303 -4.59 1.97 15.17
N ARG A 304 -3.85 1.26 16.04
CA ARG A 304 -4.26 -0.04 16.58
C ARG A 304 -5.65 -0.02 17.22
N ASP A 305 -5.95 1.07 17.90
CA ASP A 305 -7.15 1.22 18.73
C ASP A 305 -8.23 2.03 18.04
N TYR A 306 -7.94 2.59 16.87
CA TYR A 306 -8.86 3.41 16.09
C TYR A 306 -9.74 2.54 15.20
N TYR A 307 -11.04 2.78 15.28
CA TYR A 307 -12.04 2.23 14.38
C TYR A 307 -13.23 3.18 14.22
N GLY A 308 -13.93 3.00 13.10
CA GLY A 308 -14.98 3.86 12.58
C GLY A 308 -16.15 2.97 12.22
N VAL A 309 -17.29 3.18 12.85
CA VAL A 309 -18.58 2.66 12.41
C VAL A 309 -19.04 3.53 11.23
N ARG A 310 -20.06 3.14 10.47
CA ARG A 310 -20.67 3.96 9.41
C ARG A 310 -22.17 3.65 9.41
N THR A 311 -22.94 4.46 8.70
CA THR A 311 -24.36 4.23 8.43
C THR A 311 -24.65 2.86 7.82
N ASP A 312 -23.75 2.30 7.00
CA ASP A 312 -23.87 0.95 6.43
C ASP A 312 -23.40 -0.17 7.38
N SER A 313 -22.81 0.14 8.54
CA SER A 313 -22.52 -0.85 9.57
C SER A 313 -23.78 -1.43 10.20
N ALA A 314 -24.92 -0.76 10.03
CA ALA A 314 -26.23 -1.28 10.42
C ALA A 314 -26.59 -2.58 9.67
N GLU A 315 -25.93 -2.90 8.55
CA GLU A 315 -26.10 -4.20 7.89
C GLU A 315 -25.59 -5.37 8.74
N TYR A 316 -24.70 -5.15 9.70
CA TYR A 316 -24.15 -6.22 10.55
C TYR A 316 -25.16 -6.81 11.55
N ILE A 317 -26.21 -6.07 11.90
CA ILE A 317 -27.29 -6.51 12.79
C ILE A 317 -28.46 -7.15 12.03
N GLN A 318 -28.52 -6.96 10.71
CA GLN A 318 -29.53 -7.55 9.85
C GLN A 318 -29.21 -9.03 9.58
N SER A 319 -30.24 -9.83 9.26
CA SER A 319 -30.06 -11.22 8.81
C SER A 319 -29.48 -11.26 7.39
N TYR A 320 -29.01 -12.42 6.90
CA TYR A 320 -28.51 -12.50 5.52
C TYR A 320 -29.66 -12.18 4.56
N HIS A 321 -29.59 -11.03 3.90
CA HIS A 321 -30.65 -10.55 3.02
C HIS A 321 -30.03 -10.14 1.67
N ALA A 322 -30.79 -10.21 0.56
CA ALA A 322 -30.27 -9.94 -0.78
C ALA A 322 -29.88 -8.46 -1.04
N GLY A 323 -30.01 -7.60 -0.04
CA GLY A 323 -29.48 -6.23 -0.05
C GLY A 323 -28.18 -6.08 0.75
N SER A 324 -27.77 -7.12 1.49
CA SER A 324 -26.65 -7.04 2.43
C SER A 324 -25.34 -6.96 1.65
N ILE A 325 -24.65 -5.83 1.75
CA ILE A 325 -23.33 -5.59 1.15
C ILE A 325 -22.26 -6.35 1.98
N ARG A 326 -22.61 -6.76 3.21
CA ARG A 326 -21.72 -7.42 4.17
C ARG A 326 -22.27 -8.77 4.63
N THR A 327 -21.39 -9.66 5.11
CA THR A 327 -21.85 -10.84 5.87
C THR A 327 -22.54 -10.38 7.16
N PRO A 328 -23.73 -10.89 7.49
CA PRO A 328 -24.38 -10.64 8.77
C PRO A 328 -23.59 -11.27 9.92
N GLY A 329 -23.62 -10.62 11.07
CA GLY A 329 -23.13 -11.17 12.33
C GLY A 329 -21.67 -10.87 12.62
N TYR A 330 -21.43 -9.70 13.22
CA TYR A 330 -20.35 -9.55 14.19
C TYR A 330 -20.99 -9.62 15.58
N PRO A 331 -20.99 -10.80 16.24
CA PRO A 331 -21.74 -10.99 17.49
C PRO A 331 -21.44 -9.91 18.52
N ARG A 332 -20.17 -9.50 18.61
CA ARG A 332 -19.77 -8.43 19.52
C ARG A 332 -20.25 -7.05 19.13
N PHE A 333 -20.31 -6.73 17.84
CA PHE A 333 -20.91 -5.48 17.37
C PHE A 333 -22.40 -5.45 17.72
N VAL A 334 -23.09 -6.58 17.57
CA VAL A 334 -24.51 -6.73 17.93
C VAL A 334 -24.71 -6.55 19.44
N GLU A 335 -23.87 -7.18 20.26
CA GLU A 335 -23.87 -7.01 21.72
C GLU A 335 -23.68 -5.54 22.13
N ASP A 336 -22.65 -4.88 21.59
CA ASP A 336 -22.33 -3.49 21.93
C ASP A 336 -23.39 -2.50 21.40
N VAL A 337 -24.13 -2.84 20.33
CA VAL A 337 -25.30 -2.05 19.88
C VAL A 337 -26.49 -2.22 20.82
N MET A 338 -26.76 -3.44 21.29
CA MET A 338 -27.86 -3.71 22.22
C MET A 338 -27.69 -3.05 23.59
N THR A 339 -26.46 -2.71 24.00
CA THR A 339 -26.20 -1.99 25.25
C THR A 339 -26.35 -0.47 25.14
N LEU A 340 -26.50 0.08 23.93
CA LEU A 340 -26.69 1.53 23.72
C LEU A 340 -28.00 2.05 24.32
N PHE A 341 -29.00 1.18 24.47
CA PHE A 341 -30.29 1.52 25.07
C PHE A 341 -30.78 0.40 25.99
N SER A 342 -30.99 0.73 27.27
CA SER A 342 -31.45 -0.25 28.26
C SER A 342 -32.85 -0.75 27.89
N GLY A 343 -33.00 -2.08 27.81
CA GLY A 343 -34.26 -2.72 27.41
C GLY A 343 -34.51 -2.79 25.91
N SER A 344 -33.58 -2.32 25.06
CA SER A 344 -33.66 -2.59 23.62
C SER A 344 -33.30 -4.03 23.29
N ASP A 345 -33.98 -4.59 22.29
CA ASP A 345 -33.69 -5.90 21.74
C ASP A 345 -33.21 -5.79 20.28
N LEU A 346 -32.84 -6.93 19.70
CA LEU A 346 -32.35 -6.97 18.33
C LEU A 346 -33.42 -6.56 17.31
N ASP A 347 -34.70 -6.76 17.63
CA ASP A 347 -35.81 -6.44 16.73
C ASP A 347 -36.07 -4.92 16.69
N TYR A 348 -35.92 -4.23 17.82
CA TYR A 348 -35.86 -2.76 17.87
C TYR A 348 -34.76 -2.23 16.94
N TRP A 349 -33.53 -2.72 17.08
CA TRP A 349 -32.40 -2.23 16.27
C TRP A 349 -32.52 -2.58 14.78
N ARG A 350 -33.32 -3.58 14.42
CA ARG A 350 -33.66 -3.92 13.03
C ARG A 350 -34.80 -3.08 12.45
N SER A 351 -35.57 -2.39 13.29
CA SER A 351 -36.66 -1.50 12.86
C SER A 351 -36.13 -0.23 12.18
N GLU A 352 -36.98 0.45 11.39
CA GLU A 352 -36.60 1.72 10.76
C GLU A 352 -36.22 2.80 11.79
N GLU A 353 -36.87 2.78 12.95
CA GLU A 353 -36.60 3.68 14.08
C GLU A 353 -35.24 3.38 14.71
N GLY A 354 -34.98 2.11 15.05
CA GLY A 354 -33.68 1.68 15.59
C GLY A 354 -32.51 1.93 14.62
N LEU A 355 -32.72 1.76 13.32
CA LEU A 355 -31.71 2.08 12.29
C LEU A 355 -31.39 3.59 12.22
N LYS A 356 -32.42 4.45 12.30
CA LYS A 356 -32.24 5.90 12.36
C LYS A 356 -31.52 6.33 13.64
N ASP A 357 -31.84 5.69 14.75
CA ASP A 357 -31.19 5.95 16.03
C ASP A 357 -29.73 5.50 16.05
N LEU A 358 -29.42 4.34 15.47
CA LEU A 358 -28.05 3.85 15.33
C LEU A 358 -27.22 4.82 14.48
N ALA A 359 -27.77 5.33 13.38
CA ALA A 359 -27.11 6.33 12.53
C ALA A 359 -26.84 7.66 13.26
N ARG A 360 -27.75 8.09 14.15
CA ARG A 360 -27.58 9.30 14.97
C ARG A 360 -26.60 9.12 16.13
N ARG A 361 -26.45 7.89 16.60
CA ARG A 361 -25.67 7.52 17.80
C ARG A 361 -24.34 6.86 17.46
N GLU A 362 -23.91 6.90 16.20
CA GLU A 362 -22.63 6.36 15.74
C GLU A 362 -21.45 6.89 16.59
N GLU A 363 -21.53 8.16 17.03
CA GLU A 363 -20.55 8.78 17.93
C GLU A 363 -20.46 8.16 19.33
N LEU A 364 -21.54 7.57 19.84
CA LEU A 364 -21.54 6.92 21.15
C LEU A 364 -20.77 5.60 21.12
N LEU A 365 -20.68 4.94 19.96
CA LEU A 365 -19.78 3.81 19.74
C LEU A 365 -18.29 4.25 19.71
N PHE A 366 -18.01 5.55 19.51
CA PHE A 366 -16.66 6.13 19.55
C PHE A 366 -16.24 6.70 20.91
N LYS A 367 -17.20 7.20 21.70
CA LYS A 367 -16.95 8.02 22.91
C LYS A 367 -17.03 7.27 24.23
N ASP A 368 -17.13 5.94 24.24
CA ASP A 368 -17.14 5.20 25.50
C ASP A 368 -15.73 5.11 26.12
N HIS A 369 -15.36 6.20 26.82
CA HIS A 369 -14.18 6.33 27.67
C HIS A 369 -14.44 5.78 29.09
N SER A 370 -15.63 5.23 29.37
CA SER A 370 -15.99 4.67 30.68
C SER A 370 -15.59 3.19 30.80
N GLY A 371 -14.32 2.88 30.49
CA GLY A 371 -13.65 1.70 31.05
C GLY A 371 -13.97 0.31 30.49
N ASP A 372 -14.98 0.11 29.63
CA ASP A 372 -15.35 -1.23 29.12
C ASP A 372 -15.37 -1.39 27.58
N SER A 373 -14.71 -0.49 26.85
CA SER A 373 -14.51 -0.56 25.39
C SER A 373 -13.55 -1.67 24.90
N ARG A 374 -13.33 -2.73 25.70
CA ARG A 374 -12.38 -3.82 25.39
C ARG A 374 -12.83 -4.71 24.22
N GLY A 375 -14.12 -4.85 23.97
CA GLY A 375 -14.67 -5.81 22.98
C GLY A 375 -14.34 -5.50 21.51
N LEU A 376 -14.99 -4.47 20.94
CA LEU A 376 -14.80 -4.10 19.53
C LEU A 376 -13.35 -3.69 19.19
N VAL A 377 -12.67 -3.00 20.11
CA VAL A 377 -11.25 -2.65 19.97
C VAL A 377 -10.37 -3.91 19.84
N GLN A 378 -10.63 -4.95 20.64
CA GLN A 378 -9.91 -6.22 20.51
C GLN A 378 -10.15 -6.90 19.17
N ILE A 379 -11.36 -6.81 18.63
CA ILE A 379 -11.63 -7.42 17.31
C ILE A 379 -10.93 -6.64 16.21
N VAL A 380 -10.93 -5.31 16.26
CA VAL A 380 -10.20 -4.46 15.32
C VAL A 380 -8.69 -4.76 15.38
N ARG A 381 -8.13 -4.88 16.59
CA ARG A 381 -6.75 -5.33 16.82
C ARG A 381 -6.48 -6.67 16.16
N ALA A 382 -7.35 -7.66 16.39
CA ALA A 382 -7.21 -8.99 15.82
C ALA A 382 -7.27 -8.96 14.29
N GLN A 383 -8.17 -8.18 13.70
CA GLN A 383 -8.28 -8.05 12.24
C GLN A 383 -7.03 -7.44 11.61
N LYS A 384 -6.50 -6.36 12.21
CA LYS A 384 -5.24 -5.74 11.75
C LYS A 384 -4.06 -6.72 11.88
N ALA A 385 -4.00 -7.47 12.97
CA ALA A 385 -3.00 -8.51 13.15
C ALA A 385 -3.14 -9.63 12.09
N VAL A 386 -4.36 -10.04 11.78
CA VAL A 386 -4.65 -11.03 10.72
C VAL A 386 -4.24 -10.47 9.35
N LEU A 387 -4.57 -9.23 9.01
CA LEU A 387 -4.14 -8.61 7.76
C LEU A 387 -2.61 -8.55 7.66
N GLY A 388 -1.94 -8.12 8.73
CA GLY A 388 -0.48 -8.11 8.79
C GLY A 388 0.11 -9.51 8.59
N LEU A 389 -0.41 -10.52 9.29
CA LEU A 389 0.04 -11.90 9.14
C LEU A 389 -0.20 -12.41 7.71
N CYS A 390 -1.36 -12.14 7.12
CA CYS A 390 -1.70 -12.51 5.75
C CYS A 390 -0.76 -11.85 4.74
N PHE A 391 -0.39 -10.59 4.96
CA PHE A 391 0.59 -9.89 4.15
C PHE A 391 1.99 -10.53 4.25
N LEU A 392 2.44 -10.91 5.45
CA LEU A 392 3.72 -11.63 5.62
C LEU A 392 3.68 -13.00 4.93
N ILE A 393 2.58 -13.74 5.07
CA ILE A 393 2.41 -15.03 4.39
C ILE A 393 2.44 -14.83 2.88
N ALA A 394 1.67 -13.88 2.33
CA ALA A 394 1.66 -13.58 0.90
C ALA A 394 3.05 -13.18 0.39
N THR A 395 3.80 -12.40 1.18
CA THR A 395 5.20 -12.02 0.91
C THR A 395 6.10 -13.27 0.84
N VAL A 396 6.00 -14.19 1.80
CA VAL A 396 6.74 -15.46 1.78
C VAL A 396 6.37 -16.31 0.58
N LEU A 397 5.07 -16.39 0.25
CA LEU A 397 4.58 -17.13 -0.91
C LEU A 397 5.10 -16.54 -2.23
N LEU A 398 5.18 -15.20 -2.32
CA LEU A 398 5.73 -14.49 -3.48
C LEU A 398 7.23 -14.75 -3.67
N CYS A 399 8.00 -15.01 -2.59
CA CYS A 399 9.41 -15.39 -2.66
C CYS A 399 9.67 -16.68 -3.45
N PHE A 400 8.66 -17.51 -3.67
CA PHE A 400 8.77 -18.69 -4.52
C PHE A 400 8.69 -18.38 -6.01
N LEU A 401 8.16 -17.20 -6.37
CA LEU A 401 8.07 -16.73 -7.74
C LEU A 401 9.23 -15.79 -8.07
N ILE A 402 9.50 -14.81 -7.22
CA ILE A 402 10.55 -13.79 -7.43
C ILE A 402 11.54 -13.74 -6.26
N PRO A 403 12.76 -13.19 -6.44
CA PRO A 403 13.78 -13.20 -5.40
C PRO A 403 13.37 -12.43 -4.12
N PRO A 404 13.80 -12.87 -2.92
CA PRO A 404 13.38 -12.27 -1.64
C PRO A 404 13.68 -10.78 -1.52
N HIS A 405 14.76 -10.30 -2.11
CA HIS A 405 15.14 -8.89 -2.06
C HIS A 405 14.17 -8.00 -2.86
N PHE A 406 13.62 -8.51 -3.96
CA PHE A 406 12.62 -7.80 -4.76
C PHE A 406 11.26 -7.80 -4.06
N VAL A 407 10.91 -8.93 -3.42
CA VAL A 407 9.72 -9.03 -2.56
C VAL A 407 9.80 -8.06 -1.38
N PHE A 408 10.97 -7.94 -0.74
CA PHE A 408 11.19 -7.00 0.35
C PHE A 408 11.00 -5.54 -0.10
N LEU A 409 11.57 -5.14 -1.25
CA LEU A 409 11.34 -3.80 -1.82
C LEU A 409 9.86 -3.52 -2.09
N PHE A 410 9.17 -4.51 -2.67
CA PHE A 410 7.72 -4.42 -2.87
C PHE A 410 6.98 -4.25 -1.55
N GLY A 411 7.32 -5.05 -0.53
CA GLY A 411 6.66 -5.01 0.77
C GLY A 411 6.86 -3.68 1.48
N GLU A 412 8.08 -3.15 1.45
CA GLU A 412 8.37 -1.82 1.96
C GLU A 412 7.58 -0.75 1.20
N PHE A 413 7.52 -0.82 -0.14
CA PHE A 413 6.82 0.16 -0.97
C PHE A 413 5.32 0.20 -0.64
N VAL A 414 4.71 -0.98 -0.48
CA VAL A 414 3.31 -1.15 -0.07
C VAL A 414 3.05 -0.47 1.26
N LEU A 415 3.89 -0.74 2.26
CA LEU A 415 3.72 -0.20 3.60
C LEU A 415 4.00 1.32 3.66
N ALA A 416 4.94 1.83 2.89
CA ALA A 416 5.28 3.25 2.85
C ALA A 416 4.16 4.10 2.26
N ASN A 417 3.52 3.60 1.22
CA ASN A 417 2.41 4.28 0.55
C ASN A 417 1.04 3.88 1.11
N GLN A 418 1.01 3.23 2.28
CA GLN A 418 -0.21 2.89 3.01
C GLN A 418 -1.21 2.04 2.21
N PHE A 419 -0.74 1.09 1.41
CA PHE A 419 -1.60 0.22 0.59
C PHE A 419 -2.27 -0.93 1.39
N LEU A 420 -1.92 -1.13 2.67
CA LEU A 420 -2.56 -2.11 3.56
C LEU A 420 -3.62 -1.45 4.45
N GLY A 421 -4.83 -1.98 4.46
CA GLY A 421 -5.95 -1.36 5.15
C GLY A 421 -6.39 -0.14 4.36
N VAL A 422 -7.54 -0.25 3.72
CA VAL A 422 -8.16 0.82 2.93
C VAL A 422 -8.28 2.12 3.71
N TYR A 423 -8.58 1.96 5.01
CA TYR A 423 -8.50 2.95 6.07
C TYR A 423 -8.40 2.11 7.35
N ASN A 424 -7.26 2.10 8.02
CA ASN A 424 -7.09 1.30 9.24
C ASN A 424 -8.08 1.71 10.35
N ASN A 425 -8.76 2.84 10.21
CA ASN A 425 -9.65 3.41 11.20
C ASN A 425 -11.14 3.07 10.97
N TYR A 426 -11.51 2.00 10.25
CA TYR A 426 -12.92 1.59 10.04
C TYR A 426 -13.20 0.11 10.37
N VAL A 427 -14.47 -0.19 10.67
CA VAL A 427 -14.98 -1.47 11.17
C VAL A 427 -15.21 -2.53 10.08
N MET A 428 -14.39 -3.58 10.22
CA MET A 428 -14.69 -5.01 10.13
C MET A 428 -14.69 -5.78 8.79
N SER A 429 -15.24 -5.30 7.68
CA SER A 429 -15.30 -6.14 6.47
C SER A 429 -14.05 -5.99 5.59
N GLU A 430 -13.50 -4.78 5.53
CA GLU A 430 -12.49 -4.37 4.55
C GLU A 430 -11.13 -4.99 4.84
N VAL A 431 -10.72 -5.01 6.11
CA VAL A 431 -9.43 -5.57 6.57
C VAL A 431 -9.39 -7.08 6.37
N ILE A 432 -10.45 -7.80 6.76
CA ILE A 432 -10.52 -9.25 6.58
C ILE A 432 -10.68 -9.60 5.08
N SER A 433 -11.49 -8.84 4.35
CA SER A 433 -11.62 -8.98 2.89
C SER A 433 -10.27 -8.86 2.22
N GLN A 434 -9.51 -7.79 2.50
CA GLN A 434 -8.17 -7.59 1.96
C GLN A 434 -7.19 -8.71 2.38
N ALA A 435 -7.30 -9.22 3.62
CA ALA A 435 -6.50 -10.33 4.10
C ALA A 435 -6.74 -11.63 3.30
N ALA A 436 -8.02 -12.00 3.08
CA ALA A 436 -8.40 -13.16 2.28
C ALA A 436 -8.00 -13.02 0.80
N LEU A 437 -8.15 -11.81 0.25
CA LEU A 437 -7.72 -11.40 -1.08
C LEU A 437 -6.19 -11.55 -1.26
N LEU A 438 -5.40 -11.09 -0.28
CA LEU A 438 -3.94 -11.23 -0.27
C LEU A 438 -3.49 -12.69 -0.20
N LEU A 439 -4.13 -13.50 0.66
CA LEU A 439 -3.84 -14.93 0.74
C LEU A 439 -4.18 -15.65 -0.55
N SER A 440 -5.33 -15.36 -1.16
CA SER A 440 -5.73 -15.94 -2.45
C SER A 440 -4.67 -15.65 -3.52
N CYS A 441 -4.19 -14.42 -3.60
CA CYS A 441 -3.14 -14.06 -4.56
C CYS A 441 -1.78 -14.68 -4.21
N GLY A 442 -1.40 -14.73 -2.93
CA GLY A 442 -0.18 -15.37 -2.48
C GLY A 442 -0.15 -16.86 -2.84
N ILE A 443 -1.27 -17.57 -2.58
CA ILE A 443 -1.43 -18.99 -2.91
C ILE A 443 -1.41 -19.19 -4.43
N PHE A 444 -2.05 -18.31 -5.20
CA PHE A 444 -1.95 -18.34 -6.66
C PHE A 444 -0.50 -18.18 -7.15
N CYS A 445 0.23 -17.19 -6.64
CA CYS A 445 1.65 -16.99 -6.96
C CYS A 445 2.51 -18.21 -6.57
N PHE A 446 2.22 -18.84 -5.43
CA PHE A 446 2.86 -20.07 -4.99
C PHE A 446 2.55 -21.24 -5.93
N LEU A 447 1.30 -21.40 -6.35
CA LEU A 447 0.87 -22.40 -7.33
C LEU A 447 1.64 -22.23 -8.64
N VAL A 448 1.74 -20.99 -9.15
CA VAL A 448 2.50 -20.69 -10.37
C VAL A 448 4.00 -20.96 -10.21
N GLY A 449 4.58 -20.55 -9.07
CA GLY A 449 6.02 -20.67 -8.80
C GLY A 449 6.49 -22.10 -8.53
N LYS A 450 5.78 -22.83 -7.65
CA LYS A 450 6.14 -24.19 -7.22
C LYS A 450 5.42 -25.30 -7.98
N ARG A 451 4.36 -25.00 -8.73
CA ARG A 451 3.52 -25.98 -9.44
C ARG A 451 2.95 -27.06 -8.51
N MET A 452 2.65 -26.70 -7.27
CA MET A 452 2.07 -27.63 -6.29
C MET A 452 0.55 -27.67 -6.46
N LYS A 453 0.03 -28.73 -7.09
CA LYS A 453 -1.40 -28.87 -7.44
C LYS A 453 -2.33 -28.81 -6.23
N TRP A 454 -1.90 -29.36 -5.10
CA TRP A 454 -2.64 -29.35 -3.84
C TRP A 454 -2.75 -27.98 -3.17
N SER A 455 -2.12 -26.94 -3.72
CA SER A 455 -2.41 -25.55 -3.32
C SER A 455 -3.76 -25.05 -3.86
N PHE A 456 -4.32 -25.69 -4.90
CA PHE A 456 -5.59 -25.27 -5.51
C PHE A 456 -6.81 -25.40 -4.57
N PRO A 457 -6.97 -26.48 -3.78
CA PRO A 457 -8.00 -26.52 -2.74
C PRO A 457 -7.94 -25.36 -1.74
N PHE A 458 -6.74 -24.95 -1.33
CA PHE A 458 -6.57 -23.78 -0.45
C PHE A 458 -6.93 -22.48 -1.15
N LEU A 459 -6.61 -22.34 -2.44
CA LEU A 459 -7.07 -21.21 -3.24
C LEU A 459 -8.61 -21.15 -3.28
N GLY A 460 -9.27 -22.30 -3.49
CA GLY A 460 -10.74 -22.41 -3.45
C GLY A 460 -11.35 -22.05 -2.10
N PHE A 461 -10.72 -22.49 -1.00
CA PHE A 461 -11.11 -22.13 0.36
C PHE A 461 -11.05 -20.62 0.60
N PHE A 462 -9.92 -19.96 0.33
CA PHE A 462 -9.79 -18.52 0.56
C PHE A 462 -10.61 -17.67 -0.40
N CYS A 463 -10.81 -18.10 -1.65
CA CYS A 463 -11.75 -17.45 -2.57
C CYS A 463 -13.19 -17.54 -2.06
N GLY A 464 -13.62 -18.73 -1.60
CA GLY A 464 -14.95 -18.93 -1.02
C GLY A 464 -15.18 -18.08 0.24
N ILE A 465 -14.22 -18.08 1.16
CA ILE A 465 -14.26 -17.23 2.36
C ILE A 465 -14.30 -15.74 2.00
N SER A 466 -13.50 -15.30 1.01
CA SER A 466 -13.50 -13.91 0.56
C SER A 466 -14.88 -13.48 0.06
N ILE A 467 -15.60 -14.35 -0.64
CA ILE A 467 -16.96 -14.09 -1.15
C ILE A 467 -17.98 -14.08 0.01
N ILE A 468 -17.82 -14.95 0.99
CA ILE A 468 -18.67 -14.93 2.21
C ILE A 468 -18.49 -13.60 2.93
N ILE A 469 -17.24 -13.22 3.24
CA ILE A 469 -16.91 -11.97 3.93
C ILE A 469 -17.54 -10.78 3.20
N ARG A 470 -17.46 -10.82 1.86
CA ARG A 470 -17.95 -9.76 1.01
C ARG A 470 -18.30 -10.29 -0.38
N PRO A 471 -19.58 -10.25 -0.79
CA PRO A 471 -20.02 -10.73 -2.10
C PRO A 471 -19.27 -10.08 -3.27
N SER A 472 -18.96 -8.78 -3.18
CA SER A 472 -18.24 -8.08 -4.26
C SER A 472 -16.83 -8.63 -4.55
N ASN A 473 -16.30 -9.55 -3.74
CA ASN A 473 -15.06 -10.27 -4.02
C ASN A 473 -15.17 -11.35 -5.10
N MET A 474 -16.34 -11.60 -5.68
CA MET A 474 -16.50 -12.63 -6.73
C MET A 474 -15.59 -12.47 -7.95
N PHE A 475 -15.06 -11.27 -8.23
CA PHE A 475 -14.04 -11.09 -9.26
C PHE A 475 -12.82 -11.99 -9.05
N ILE A 476 -12.52 -12.39 -7.80
CA ILE A 476 -11.42 -13.27 -7.45
C ILE A 476 -11.58 -14.69 -8.02
N LEU A 477 -12.80 -15.10 -8.41
CA LEU A 477 -13.04 -16.36 -9.12
C LEU A 477 -12.28 -16.43 -10.44
N GLY A 478 -11.92 -15.28 -11.03
CA GLY A 478 -11.01 -15.23 -12.18
C GLY A 478 -9.64 -15.87 -11.90
N LEU A 479 -9.11 -15.74 -10.67
CA LEU A 479 -7.89 -16.45 -10.26
C LEU A 479 -8.09 -17.96 -10.24
N LEU A 480 -9.22 -18.41 -9.69
CA LEU A 480 -9.55 -19.83 -9.57
C LEU A 480 -9.67 -20.48 -10.96
N LEU A 481 -10.39 -19.81 -11.88
CA LEU A 481 -10.55 -20.26 -13.26
C LEU A 481 -9.20 -20.36 -13.96
N LEU A 482 -8.37 -19.31 -13.87
CA LEU A 482 -7.06 -19.32 -14.53
C LEU A 482 -6.12 -20.36 -13.91
N ALA A 483 -6.12 -20.51 -12.59
CA ALA A 483 -5.34 -21.54 -11.92
C ALA A 483 -5.75 -22.95 -12.37
N ALA A 484 -7.04 -23.20 -12.58
CA ALA A 484 -7.55 -24.47 -13.08
C ALA A 484 -7.08 -24.73 -14.51
N ILE A 485 -7.17 -23.73 -15.39
CA ILE A 485 -6.66 -23.81 -16.77
C ILE A 485 -5.15 -24.10 -16.76
N LEU A 486 -4.38 -23.36 -15.96
CA LEU A 486 -2.93 -23.53 -15.86
C LEU A 486 -2.54 -24.94 -15.36
N LEU A 487 -3.22 -25.45 -14.33
CA LEU A 487 -2.99 -26.80 -13.82
C LEU A 487 -3.40 -27.87 -14.83
N PHE A 488 -4.55 -27.70 -15.49
CA PHE A 488 -5.03 -28.64 -16.49
C PHE A 488 -4.08 -28.73 -17.69
N VAL A 489 -3.59 -27.59 -18.19
CA VAL A 489 -2.60 -27.53 -19.28
C VAL A 489 -1.27 -28.17 -18.87
N GLN A 490 -0.82 -27.97 -17.63
CA GLN A 490 0.48 -28.48 -17.17
C GLN A 490 0.47 -29.96 -16.79
N ASP A 491 -0.60 -30.43 -16.16
CA ASP A 491 -0.62 -31.70 -15.43
C ASP A 491 -1.77 -32.64 -15.84
N ARG A 492 -2.66 -32.20 -16.74
CA ARG A 492 -3.78 -32.94 -17.32
C ARG A 492 -4.56 -33.73 -16.27
N LYS A 493 -4.64 -35.07 -16.42
CA LYS A 493 -5.42 -35.97 -15.55
C LYS A 493 -5.02 -35.89 -14.07
N LYS A 494 -3.75 -35.58 -13.75
CA LYS A 494 -3.26 -35.49 -12.36
C LYS A 494 -3.73 -34.21 -11.64
N ALA A 495 -4.27 -33.23 -12.36
CA ALA A 495 -4.82 -32.00 -11.79
C ALA A 495 -6.32 -32.09 -11.51
N LEU A 496 -7.02 -33.08 -12.05
CA LEU A 496 -8.49 -33.16 -11.98
C LEU A 496 -9.00 -33.21 -10.54
N LEU A 497 -8.45 -34.10 -9.70
CA LEU A 497 -8.89 -34.25 -8.32
C LEU A 497 -8.66 -32.97 -7.48
N PRO A 498 -7.46 -32.34 -7.48
CA PRO A 498 -7.27 -31.05 -6.81
C PRO A 498 -8.19 -29.95 -7.32
N ILE A 499 -8.46 -29.89 -8.63
CA ILE A 499 -9.37 -28.90 -9.24
C ILE A 499 -10.80 -29.12 -8.75
N LEU A 500 -11.31 -30.35 -8.83
CA LEU A 500 -12.66 -30.68 -8.36
C LEU A 500 -12.81 -30.42 -6.86
N ALA A 501 -11.80 -30.75 -6.05
CA ALA A 501 -11.81 -30.46 -4.61
C ALA A 501 -11.86 -28.95 -4.35
N GLY A 502 -11.05 -28.14 -5.03
CA GLY A 502 -11.07 -26.68 -4.85
C GLY A 502 -12.35 -26.00 -5.33
N ILE A 503 -12.91 -26.45 -6.46
CA ILE A 503 -14.22 -25.97 -6.96
C ILE A 503 -15.33 -26.37 -5.97
N GLY A 504 -15.32 -27.62 -5.49
CA GLY A 504 -16.29 -28.10 -4.50
C GLY A 504 -16.25 -27.31 -3.19
N ILE A 505 -15.06 -27.04 -2.66
CA ILE A 505 -14.87 -26.21 -1.46
C ILE A 505 -15.41 -24.79 -1.69
N CYS A 506 -15.03 -24.15 -2.80
CA CYS A 506 -15.48 -22.80 -3.10
C CYS A 506 -17.01 -22.74 -3.29
N GLY A 507 -17.57 -23.70 -4.03
CA GLY A 507 -19.00 -23.84 -4.24
C GLY A 507 -19.77 -24.05 -2.94
N PHE A 508 -19.25 -24.88 -2.01
CA PHE A 508 -19.85 -25.06 -0.69
C PHE A 508 -19.98 -23.73 0.07
N PHE A 509 -18.94 -22.90 0.10
CA PHE A 509 -19.00 -21.60 0.76
C PHE A 509 -19.97 -20.63 0.09
N ILE A 510 -20.04 -20.60 -1.25
CA ILE A 510 -21.00 -19.76 -1.99
C ILE A 510 -22.45 -20.22 -1.77
N LEU A 511 -22.67 -21.52 -1.53
CA LEU A 511 -24.00 -22.06 -1.28
C LEU A 511 -24.58 -21.67 0.08
N ILE A 512 -23.74 -21.43 1.10
CA ILE A 512 -24.19 -21.00 2.45
C ILE A 512 -25.14 -19.79 2.39
N PRO A 513 -24.74 -18.65 1.79
CA PRO A 513 -25.63 -17.50 1.69
C PRO A 513 -26.83 -17.74 0.78
N ALA A 514 -26.65 -18.46 -0.33
CA ALA A 514 -27.73 -18.76 -1.27
C ALA A 514 -28.84 -19.61 -0.62
N VAL A 515 -28.48 -20.60 0.20
CA VAL A 515 -29.44 -21.44 0.94
C VAL A 515 -30.17 -20.62 2.01
N ASN A 516 -29.48 -19.72 2.71
CA ASN A 516 -30.12 -18.86 3.71
C ASN A 516 -31.16 -17.93 3.06
N ILE A 517 -30.82 -17.31 1.93
CA ILE A 517 -31.77 -16.46 1.19
C ILE A 517 -32.95 -17.30 0.68
N PHE A 518 -32.69 -18.48 0.12
CA PHE A 518 -33.76 -19.36 -0.37
C PHE A 518 -34.71 -19.79 0.76
N ARG A 519 -34.19 -20.10 1.96
CA ARG A 519 -35.02 -20.47 3.11
C ARG A 519 -35.90 -19.33 3.60
N GLN A 520 -35.43 -18.09 3.51
CA GLN A 520 -36.14 -16.93 4.04
C GLN A 520 -37.12 -16.31 3.03
N TYR A 521 -36.82 -16.37 1.73
CA TYR A 521 -37.56 -15.64 0.69
C TYR A 521 -38.10 -16.54 -0.44
N HIS A 522 -37.81 -17.84 -0.41
CA HIS A 522 -38.18 -18.81 -1.47
C HIS A 522 -37.70 -18.46 -2.88
N GLN A 523 -36.68 -17.60 -2.99
CA GLN A 523 -36.07 -17.16 -4.23
C GLN A 523 -34.58 -17.52 -4.27
N VAL A 524 -34.10 -17.99 -5.42
CA VAL A 524 -32.69 -18.28 -5.63
C VAL A 524 -31.99 -17.01 -6.07
N ILE A 525 -31.34 -16.33 -5.13
CA ILE A 525 -30.56 -15.12 -5.38
C ILE A 525 -29.10 -15.42 -5.05
N PHE A 526 -28.26 -15.47 -6.08
CA PHE A 526 -26.84 -15.81 -5.93
C PHE A 526 -25.97 -14.64 -5.49
N MET A 527 -26.41 -13.41 -5.74
CA MET A 527 -25.68 -12.20 -5.38
C MET A 527 -26.65 -11.18 -4.78
N PRO A 528 -26.46 -10.77 -3.51
CA PRO A 528 -27.12 -9.58 -3.03
C PRO A 528 -26.64 -8.39 -3.89
N ASN A 529 -27.56 -7.60 -4.47
CA ASN A 529 -27.33 -6.39 -5.28
C ASN A 529 -27.08 -6.52 -6.79
N GLN A 530 -27.29 -7.67 -7.45
CA GLN A 530 -27.09 -7.76 -8.90
C GLN A 530 -28.03 -6.85 -9.71
N GLY A 531 -29.30 -6.70 -9.29
CA GLY A 531 -30.27 -5.80 -9.92
C GLY A 531 -30.16 -4.34 -9.44
N TYR A 532 -29.61 -4.12 -8.23
CA TYR A 532 -29.46 -2.80 -7.60
C TYR A 532 -28.48 -1.89 -8.36
N ALA A 533 -27.43 -2.49 -8.92
CA ALA A 533 -26.35 -1.79 -9.61
C ALA A 533 -26.85 -1.05 -10.88
N ALA A 534 -27.81 -1.66 -11.59
CA ALA A 534 -28.27 -1.17 -12.89
C ALA A 534 -29.51 -0.27 -12.77
N ILE A 535 -30.46 -0.62 -11.89
CA ILE A 535 -31.80 -0.01 -11.90
C ILE A 535 -31.79 1.51 -11.77
N GLY A 536 -30.89 2.09 -10.98
CA GLY A 536 -30.80 3.54 -10.82
C GLY A 536 -30.39 4.28 -12.09
N GLN A 537 -29.48 3.73 -12.89
CA GLN A 537 -29.11 4.34 -14.19
C GLN A 537 -30.18 4.09 -15.23
N THR A 538 -30.72 2.87 -15.23
CA THR A 538 -31.75 2.45 -16.17
C THR A 538 -33.02 3.28 -16.03
N LEU A 539 -33.45 3.58 -14.79
CA LEU A 539 -34.58 4.47 -14.53
C LEU A 539 -34.23 5.96 -14.77
N ALA A 540 -32.95 6.35 -14.74
CA ALA A 540 -32.59 7.74 -15.01
C ALA A 540 -32.74 8.11 -16.49
N VAL A 541 -32.48 7.13 -17.38
CA VAL A 541 -32.51 7.28 -18.84
C VAL A 541 -33.85 6.96 -19.48
N MET A 542 -34.79 6.37 -18.72
CA MET A 542 -36.09 5.96 -19.27
C MET A 542 -36.93 7.14 -19.77
N ASP A 543 -37.77 6.85 -20.75
CA ASP A 543 -38.74 7.75 -21.35
C ASP A 543 -40.19 7.24 -21.22
N GLU A 544 -41.15 8.02 -21.71
CA GLU A 544 -42.58 7.67 -21.60
C GLU A 544 -42.94 6.44 -22.46
N THR A 545 -42.17 6.17 -23.52
CA THR A 545 -42.44 5.05 -24.43
C THR A 545 -42.09 3.70 -23.79
N ASP A 546 -41.15 3.71 -22.86
CA ASP A 546 -40.70 2.55 -22.11
C ASP A 546 -41.75 1.95 -21.17
N LEU A 547 -42.77 2.73 -20.77
CA LEU A 547 -43.82 2.27 -19.85
C LEU A 547 -44.59 1.06 -20.41
N SER A 548 -44.55 0.86 -21.73
CA SER A 548 -45.20 -0.25 -22.42
C SER A 548 -44.35 -1.53 -22.51
N LEU A 549 -43.06 -1.46 -22.17
CA LEU A 549 -42.12 -2.58 -22.32
C LEU A 549 -42.42 -3.78 -21.39
N PRO A 550 -42.75 -3.58 -20.10
CA PRO A 550 -42.97 -4.71 -19.19
C PRO A 550 -44.25 -5.49 -19.54
N LYS A 551 -44.10 -6.79 -19.82
CA LYS A 551 -45.22 -7.72 -20.03
C LYS A 551 -45.98 -8.03 -18.75
N ASP A 552 -45.30 -7.96 -17.62
CA ASP A 552 -45.83 -8.18 -16.27
C ASP A 552 -46.52 -6.90 -15.76
N GLU A 553 -47.75 -7.03 -15.26
CA GLU A 553 -48.56 -5.91 -14.77
C GLU A 553 -47.92 -5.25 -13.55
N VAL A 554 -47.32 -6.04 -12.66
CA VAL A 554 -46.63 -5.55 -11.46
C VAL A 554 -45.37 -4.76 -11.83
N ALA A 555 -44.64 -5.22 -12.85
CA ALA A 555 -43.46 -4.52 -13.36
C ALA A 555 -43.84 -3.20 -14.07
N ARG A 556 -45.00 -3.17 -14.72
CA ARG A 556 -45.53 -1.96 -15.38
C ARG A 556 -45.99 -0.92 -14.36
N GLU A 557 -46.69 -1.35 -13.31
CA GLU A 557 -47.12 -0.49 -12.21
C GLU A 557 -45.91 0.15 -11.52
N PHE A 558 -44.90 -0.67 -11.21
CA PHE A 558 -43.61 -0.21 -10.67
C PHE A 558 -42.93 0.84 -11.55
N LEU A 559 -42.82 0.55 -12.85
CA LEU A 559 -42.12 1.42 -13.79
C LEU A 559 -42.85 2.76 -13.95
N THR A 560 -44.18 2.72 -14.03
CA THR A 560 -45.03 3.91 -14.15
C THR A 560 -44.92 4.81 -12.93
N ALA A 561 -45.01 4.25 -11.72
CA ALA A 561 -44.89 5.01 -10.48
C ALA A 561 -43.49 5.61 -10.30
N SER A 562 -42.44 4.86 -10.66
CA SER A 562 -41.06 5.34 -10.63
C SER A 562 -40.85 6.49 -11.63
N PHE A 563 -41.42 6.38 -12.84
CA PHE A 563 -41.33 7.42 -13.88
C PHE A 563 -41.95 8.74 -13.46
N GLN A 564 -43.17 8.69 -12.91
CA GLN A 564 -43.85 9.90 -12.46
C GLN A 564 -43.06 10.65 -11.39
N GLN A 565 -42.49 9.92 -10.42
CA GLN A 565 -41.71 10.54 -9.34
C GLN A 565 -40.38 11.11 -9.83
N ILE A 566 -39.71 10.42 -10.77
CA ILE A 566 -38.46 10.90 -11.38
C ILE A 566 -38.72 12.14 -12.24
N GLN A 567 -39.82 12.19 -13.01
CA GLN A 567 -40.20 13.37 -13.79
C GLN A 567 -40.54 14.57 -12.92
N ALA A 568 -41.28 14.35 -11.82
CA ALA A 568 -41.54 15.41 -10.84
C ALA A 568 -40.23 16.02 -10.31
N MET A 569 -39.25 15.18 -9.96
CA MET A 569 -37.94 15.66 -9.51
C MET A 569 -37.12 16.39 -10.59
N LYS A 570 -37.18 15.93 -11.85
CA LYS A 570 -36.55 16.64 -12.99
C LYS A 570 -37.16 18.04 -13.14
N SER A 571 -38.49 18.17 -12.99
CA SER A 571 -39.20 19.44 -13.09
C SER A 571 -38.86 20.43 -11.95
N GLU A 572 -38.47 19.91 -10.77
CA GLU A 572 -38.02 20.70 -9.62
C GLU A 572 -36.54 21.13 -9.70
N GLY A 573 -35.83 20.80 -10.78
CA GLY A 573 -34.42 21.17 -10.96
C GLY A 573 -33.43 20.41 -10.05
N LYS A 574 -33.85 19.29 -9.45
CA LYS A 574 -32.98 18.47 -8.61
C LYS A 574 -31.97 17.70 -9.47
N ALA A 575 -30.69 17.75 -9.08
CA ALA A 575 -29.66 16.93 -9.70
C ALA A 575 -29.91 15.46 -9.37
N LEU A 576 -30.29 14.68 -10.38
CA LEU A 576 -30.49 13.23 -10.23
C LEU A 576 -29.14 12.52 -10.23
N THR A 577 -28.64 12.19 -9.04
CA THR A 577 -27.56 11.22 -8.89
C THR A 577 -28.15 9.82 -8.77
N GLN A 578 -27.50 8.83 -9.41
CA GLN A 578 -27.93 7.41 -9.38
C GLN A 578 -28.16 6.91 -7.94
N ASN A 579 -27.28 7.31 -7.02
CA ASN A 579 -27.18 6.68 -5.70
C ASN A 579 -28.06 7.32 -4.62
N ASP A 580 -28.30 8.63 -4.66
CA ASP A 580 -28.99 9.31 -3.55
C ASP A 580 -30.48 9.51 -3.80
N TYR A 581 -30.92 9.45 -5.06
CA TYR A 581 -32.30 9.81 -5.41
C TYR A 581 -33.02 8.72 -6.22
N VAL A 582 -32.50 8.34 -7.39
CA VAL A 582 -33.23 7.44 -8.31
C VAL A 582 -33.35 6.03 -7.74
N PHE A 583 -32.29 5.53 -7.11
CA PHE A 583 -32.34 4.23 -6.41
C PHE A 583 -33.31 4.23 -5.21
N HIS A 584 -33.32 5.30 -4.41
CA HIS A 584 -34.23 5.42 -3.26
C HIS A 584 -35.69 5.43 -3.69
N ILE A 585 -36.00 6.11 -4.82
CA ILE A 585 -37.33 6.04 -5.46
C ILE A 585 -37.68 4.61 -5.84
N ALA A 586 -36.78 3.91 -6.55
CA ALA A 586 -37.01 2.52 -6.94
C ALA A 586 -37.30 1.62 -5.74
N LEU A 587 -36.55 1.77 -4.64
CA LEU A 587 -36.76 1.00 -3.43
C LEU A 587 -38.10 1.35 -2.75
N GLU A 588 -38.47 2.63 -2.68
CA GLU A 588 -39.72 3.09 -2.09
C GLU A 588 -40.94 2.60 -2.89
N GLN A 589 -40.86 2.63 -4.22
CA GLN A 589 -41.93 2.15 -5.09
C GLN A 589 -42.07 0.64 -5.05
N ALA A 590 -40.97 -0.11 -4.99
CA ALA A 590 -41.02 -1.57 -4.78
C ALA A 590 -41.68 -1.91 -3.43
N LYS A 591 -41.37 -1.17 -2.36
CA LYS A 591 -42.01 -1.35 -1.04
C LYS A 591 -43.51 -1.13 -1.07
N LYS A 592 -44.00 -0.11 -1.81
CA LYS A 592 -45.44 0.15 -1.97
C LYS A 592 -46.19 -1.02 -2.63
N LEU A 593 -45.49 -1.77 -3.49
CA LEU A 593 -46.01 -2.96 -4.17
C LEU A 593 -45.84 -4.25 -3.35
N GLY A 594 -45.47 -4.14 -2.07
CA GLY A 594 -45.30 -5.29 -1.17
C GLY A 594 -43.98 -6.04 -1.33
N PHE A 595 -43.02 -5.52 -2.10
CA PHE A 595 -41.68 -6.07 -2.16
C PHE A 595 -40.83 -5.51 -1.02
N ASP A 596 -40.27 -6.41 -0.22
CA ASP A 596 -39.18 -6.03 0.66
C ASP A 596 -37.88 -5.77 -0.17
N PRO A 597 -36.86 -5.10 0.39
CA PRO A 597 -35.62 -4.81 -0.34
C PRO A 597 -35.01 -6.05 -1.04
N VAL A 598 -35.07 -7.23 -0.41
CA VAL A 598 -34.52 -8.47 -0.98
C VAL A 598 -35.26 -8.88 -2.24
N THR A 599 -36.59 -8.99 -2.16
CA THR A 599 -37.42 -9.45 -3.27
C THR A 599 -37.55 -8.40 -4.38
N ALA A 600 -37.32 -7.12 -4.06
CA ALA A 600 -37.22 -6.04 -5.03
C ALA A 600 -36.12 -6.26 -6.08
N ASN A 601 -35.03 -6.99 -5.76
CA ASN A 601 -34.00 -7.36 -6.75
C ASN A 601 -34.60 -8.10 -7.96
N VAL A 602 -35.57 -8.99 -7.73
CA VAL A 602 -36.19 -9.77 -8.80
C VAL A 602 -37.03 -8.87 -9.70
N LEU A 603 -37.72 -7.89 -9.12
CA LEU A 603 -38.45 -6.87 -9.86
C LEU A 603 -37.49 -5.98 -10.66
N PHE A 604 -36.41 -5.52 -10.02
CA PHE A 604 -35.40 -4.66 -10.65
C PHE A 604 -34.69 -5.35 -11.82
N ASP A 605 -34.32 -6.62 -11.67
CA ASP A 605 -33.66 -7.38 -12.73
C ASP A 605 -34.61 -7.61 -13.93
N ARG A 606 -35.89 -7.89 -13.69
CA ARG A 606 -36.90 -7.98 -14.77
C ARG A 606 -37.00 -6.67 -15.54
N VAL A 607 -37.20 -5.55 -14.84
CA VAL A 607 -37.38 -4.22 -15.44
C VAL A 607 -36.10 -3.73 -16.12
N SER A 608 -34.95 -3.94 -15.49
CA SER A 608 -33.66 -3.47 -16.02
C SER A 608 -33.30 -4.18 -17.33
N ARG A 609 -33.60 -5.47 -17.49
CA ARG A 609 -33.26 -6.21 -18.71
C ARG A 609 -33.93 -5.62 -19.95
N ASP A 610 -35.21 -5.27 -19.85
CA ASP A 610 -35.97 -4.74 -20.97
C ASP A 610 -35.46 -3.33 -21.35
N LEU A 611 -35.29 -2.46 -20.36
CA LEU A 611 -34.81 -1.08 -20.56
C LEU A 611 -33.34 -1.01 -21.03
N VAL A 612 -32.46 -1.88 -20.53
CA VAL A 612 -31.06 -1.95 -20.97
C VAL A 612 -30.95 -2.32 -22.46
N SER A 613 -31.92 -3.08 -22.97
CA SER A 613 -31.95 -3.44 -24.39
C SER A 613 -32.26 -2.24 -25.30
N VAL A 614 -33.08 -1.31 -24.82
CA VAL A 614 -33.51 -0.09 -25.53
C VAL A 614 -32.47 1.02 -25.40
N HIS A 615 -32.03 1.33 -24.18
CA HIS A 615 -31.13 2.46 -23.89
C HIS A 615 -29.65 2.08 -23.80
N LYS A 616 -29.23 1.11 -24.61
CA LYS A 616 -27.86 0.57 -24.55
C LYS A 616 -26.80 1.65 -24.73
N THR A 617 -27.03 2.61 -25.63
CA THR A 617 -26.10 3.69 -25.97
C THR A 617 -25.92 4.69 -24.84
N GLU A 618 -27.03 5.14 -24.25
CA GLU A 618 -27.06 6.09 -23.13
C GLU A 618 -26.43 5.48 -21.88
N LEU A 619 -26.74 4.21 -21.61
CA LEU A 619 -26.15 3.47 -20.50
C LEU A 619 -24.66 3.24 -20.68
N LEU A 620 -24.19 2.93 -21.90
CA LEU A 620 -22.75 2.82 -22.18
C LEU A 620 -22.02 4.14 -21.97
N ALA A 621 -22.63 5.29 -22.30
CA ALA A 621 -22.08 6.60 -22.01
C ALA A 621 -22.01 6.86 -20.50
N ALA A 622 -23.09 6.56 -19.76
CA ALA A 622 -23.12 6.68 -18.30
C ALA A 622 -22.03 5.80 -17.63
N TYR A 623 -21.89 4.54 -18.06
CA TYR A 623 -20.84 3.65 -17.55
C TYR A 623 -19.43 4.16 -17.88
N ARG A 624 -19.24 4.79 -19.05
CA ARG A 624 -17.96 5.39 -19.43
C ARG A 624 -17.60 6.57 -18.51
N ASP A 625 -18.55 7.45 -18.24
CA ASP A 625 -18.32 8.61 -17.37
C ASP A 625 -18.01 8.19 -15.94
N GLN A 626 -18.73 7.18 -15.44
CA GLN A 626 -18.42 6.61 -14.13
C GLN A 626 -17.09 5.85 -14.09
N LEU A 627 -16.72 5.20 -15.20
CA LEU A 627 -15.40 4.59 -15.33
C LEU A 627 -14.31 5.64 -15.24
N GLN A 628 -14.44 6.75 -15.96
CA GLN A 628 -13.51 7.87 -15.86
C GLN A 628 -13.40 8.39 -14.42
N LEU A 629 -14.54 8.61 -13.75
CA LEU A 629 -14.60 9.02 -12.35
C LEU A 629 -13.93 7.99 -11.40
N GLY A 630 -14.08 6.70 -11.66
CA GLY A 630 -13.42 5.62 -10.91
C GLY A 630 -11.89 5.62 -11.12
N LEU A 631 -11.43 5.82 -12.36
CA LEU A 631 -10.01 5.93 -12.70
C LEU A 631 -9.36 7.18 -12.07
N GLU A 632 -10.11 8.24 -11.84
CA GLU A 632 -9.65 9.44 -11.12
C GLU A 632 -9.56 9.23 -9.59
N ARG A 633 -10.31 8.27 -9.04
CA ARG A 633 -10.38 7.99 -7.59
C ARG A 633 -9.32 7.02 -7.05
N THR A 634 -8.56 6.35 -7.92
CA THR A 634 -7.45 5.47 -7.48
C THR A 634 -6.24 6.28 -7.01
N ARG A 635 -5.57 5.79 -5.95
CA ARG A 635 -4.27 6.31 -5.47
C ARG A 635 -3.13 6.05 -6.46
N LEU A 636 -3.35 5.21 -7.46
CA LEU A 636 -2.39 4.91 -8.53
C LEU A 636 -2.34 6.03 -9.58
N SER A 637 -3.34 6.92 -9.63
CA SER A 637 -3.35 8.08 -10.53
C SER A 637 -2.47 9.20 -9.96
N LEU A 638 -1.50 9.68 -10.74
CA LEU A 638 -0.63 10.80 -10.37
C LEU A 638 -1.00 12.05 -11.17
N PRO A 639 -0.84 13.27 -10.63
CA PRO A 639 -1.18 14.52 -11.33
C PRO A 639 -0.53 14.67 -12.72
N ARG A 640 0.64 14.04 -12.92
CA ARG A 640 1.41 14.07 -14.18
C ARG A 640 1.36 12.76 -14.97
N LEU A 641 0.76 11.70 -14.41
CA LEU A 641 0.67 10.39 -15.04
C LEU A 641 -0.71 9.78 -14.76
N PRO A 642 -1.69 10.04 -15.63
CA PRO A 642 -3.00 9.39 -15.59
C PRO A 642 -2.87 7.87 -15.50
N TYR A 643 -3.76 7.25 -14.72
CA TYR A 643 -3.79 5.81 -14.55
C TYR A 643 -3.97 5.05 -15.88
N SER A 644 -4.68 5.61 -16.86
CA SER A 644 -4.84 5.02 -18.20
C SER A 644 -3.51 4.84 -18.93
N TYR A 645 -2.59 5.80 -18.84
CA TYR A 645 -1.24 5.68 -19.41
C TYR A 645 -0.39 4.67 -18.65
N LEU A 646 -0.48 4.67 -17.32
CA LEU A 646 0.19 3.68 -16.49
C LEU A 646 -0.24 2.25 -16.87
N LEU A 647 -1.55 2.01 -17.04
CA LEU A 647 -2.09 0.73 -17.49
C LEU A 647 -1.58 0.36 -18.89
N ALA A 648 -1.63 1.28 -19.86
CA ALA A 648 -1.13 1.04 -21.21
C ALA A 648 0.36 0.62 -21.22
N VAL A 649 1.19 1.29 -20.42
CA VAL A 649 2.61 0.95 -20.27
C VAL A 649 2.79 -0.49 -19.76
N PHE A 650 2.08 -0.88 -18.71
CA PHE A 650 2.19 -2.25 -18.17
C PHE A 650 1.65 -3.32 -19.13
N ILE A 651 0.61 -3.01 -19.91
CA ILE A 651 0.13 -3.91 -20.97
C ILE A 651 1.24 -4.12 -22.01
N VAL A 652 1.81 -3.04 -22.56
CA VAL A 652 2.88 -3.12 -23.57
C VAL A 652 4.09 -3.89 -23.03
N ILE A 653 4.53 -3.59 -21.80
CA ILE A 653 5.67 -4.29 -21.19
C ILE A 653 5.35 -5.77 -20.95
N SER A 654 4.12 -6.11 -20.57
CA SER A 654 3.73 -7.51 -20.35
C SER A 654 3.84 -8.34 -21.64
N LEU A 655 3.52 -7.75 -22.80
CA LEU A 655 3.57 -8.37 -24.12
C LEU A 655 5.01 -8.57 -24.64
N PHE A 656 5.97 -7.76 -24.19
CA PHE A 656 7.33 -7.77 -24.75
C PHE A 656 8.09 -9.11 -24.54
N ARG A 657 7.83 -9.80 -23.43
CA ARG A 657 8.51 -11.07 -23.07
C ARG A 657 7.57 -12.27 -22.92
N CYS A 658 6.25 -12.07 -22.96
CA CYS A 658 5.21 -13.11 -22.83
C CYS A 658 5.58 -14.27 -21.89
N SER A 659 6.11 -13.95 -20.71
CA SER A 659 6.58 -14.96 -19.76
C SER A 659 5.50 -15.28 -18.73
N ARG A 660 5.70 -16.37 -17.97
CA ARG A 660 4.81 -16.71 -16.84
C ARG A 660 4.71 -15.56 -15.82
N TYR A 661 5.77 -14.78 -15.64
CA TYR A 661 5.77 -13.61 -14.75
C TYR A 661 4.92 -12.48 -15.32
N SER A 662 5.08 -12.16 -16.61
CA SER A 662 4.26 -11.15 -17.29
C SER A 662 2.78 -11.53 -17.28
N LEU A 663 2.45 -12.81 -17.56
CA LEU A 663 1.07 -13.29 -17.56
C LEU A 663 0.46 -13.23 -16.15
N THR A 664 1.19 -13.69 -15.13
CA THR A 664 0.75 -13.60 -13.72
C THR A 664 0.51 -12.14 -13.34
N GLY A 665 1.43 -11.25 -13.71
CA GLY A 665 1.30 -9.83 -13.40
C GLY A 665 0.13 -9.16 -14.12
N PHE A 666 -0.07 -9.47 -15.40
CA PHE A 666 -1.20 -8.99 -16.19
C PHE A 666 -2.55 -9.43 -15.61
N VAL A 667 -2.64 -10.67 -15.11
CA VAL A 667 -3.85 -11.20 -14.47
C VAL A 667 -4.17 -10.44 -13.20
N LEU A 668 -3.19 -10.17 -12.34
CA LEU A 668 -3.40 -9.40 -11.11
C LEU A 668 -3.84 -7.95 -11.41
N ILE A 669 -3.24 -7.32 -12.42
CA ILE A 669 -3.68 -6.01 -12.91
C ILE A 669 -5.12 -6.08 -13.44
N SER A 670 -5.45 -7.10 -14.23
CA SER A 670 -6.79 -7.29 -14.80
C SER A 670 -7.84 -7.49 -13.72
N LEU A 671 -7.52 -8.21 -12.64
CA LEU A 671 -8.44 -8.41 -11.51
C LEU A 671 -8.76 -7.10 -10.77
N HIS A 672 -7.76 -6.25 -10.55
CA HIS A 672 -8.00 -4.92 -10.00
C HIS A 672 -8.93 -4.09 -10.90
N ASN A 673 -8.71 -4.10 -12.21
CA ASN A 673 -9.54 -3.36 -13.16
C ASN A 673 -10.95 -3.95 -13.29
N LEU A 674 -11.09 -5.28 -13.21
CA LEU A 674 -12.41 -5.93 -13.17
C LEU A 674 -13.17 -5.55 -11.89
N HIS A 675 -12.48 -5.50 -10.74
CA HIS A 675 -13.06 -5.02 -9.50
C HIS A 675 -13.47 -3.54 -9.60
N LEU A 676 -12.64 -2.69 -10.22
CA LEU A 676 -12.95 -1.29 -10.47
C LEU A 676 -14.26 -1.18 -11.26
N MET A 677 -14.42 -1.93 -12.35
CA MET A 677 -15.67 -1.95 -13.14
C MET A 677 -16.88 -2.40 -12.32
N ILE A 678 -16.76 -3.46 -11.53
CA ILE A 678 -17.84 -3.95 -10.66
C ILE A 678 -18.20 -2.91 -9.59
N SER A 679 -17.18 -2.27 -9.00
CA SER A 679 -17.38 -1.21 -8.01
C SER A 679 -18.10 -0.01 -8.61
N ILE A 680 -17.75 0.39 -9.84
CA ILE A 680 -18.40 1.50 -10.52
C ILE A 680 -19.90 1.25 -10.71
N MET A 681 -20.29 0.03 -11.07
CA MET A 681 -21.70 -0.31 -11.28
C MET A 681 -22.49 -0.35 -9.98
N ASN A 682 -21.88 -0.75 -8.85
CA ASN A 682 -22.58 -0.87 -7.57
C ASN A 682 -22.55 0.40 -6.71
N GLN A 683 -21.44 1.15 -6.72
CA GLN A 683 -21.20 2.43 -6.02
C GLN A 683 -19.68 2.73 -6.10
N PRO A 684 -19.23 3.83 -6.74
CA PRO A 684 -17.81 4.13 -6.86
C PRO A 684 -17.23 4.68 -5.53
N GLU A 685 -17.27 3.92 -4.44
CA GLU A 685 -16.60 4.34 -3.21
C GLU A 685 -15.08 4.11 -3.31
N ARG A 686 -14.31 5.15 -2.93
CA ARG A 686 -12.84 5.11 -2.89
C ARG A 686 -12.32 3.85 -2.19
N ARG A 687 -13.03 3.39 -1.15
CA ARG A 687 -12.65 2.22 -0.36
C ARG A 687 -12.57 0.91 -1.16
N TYR A 688 -13.46 0.70 -2.12
CA TYR A 688 -13.49 -0.54 -2.91
C TYR A 688 -12.31 -0.58 -3.87
N ILE A 689 -12.06 0.53 -4.54
CA ILE A 689 -10.92 0.74 -5.43
C ILE A 689 -9.62 0.48 -4.67
N TRP A 690 -9.44 1.12 -3.50
CA TRP A 690 -8.19 1.06 -2.74
C TRP A 690 -7.86 -0.33 -2.18
N SER A 691 -8.88 -1.16 -1.90
CA SER A 691 -8.69 -2.51 -1.34
C SER A 691 -7.92 -3.45 -2.27
N THR A 692 -8.04 -3.23 -3.58
CA THR A 692 -7.48 -4.10 -4.63
C THR A 692 -6.27 -3.51 -5.34
N GLU A 693 -5.87 -2.26 -5.05
CA GLU A 693 -4.70 -1.60 -5.66
C GLU A 693 -3.40 -2.38 -5.43
N ILE A 694 -3.30 -3.11 -4.31
CA ILE A 694 -2.16 -3.99 -4.03
C ILE A 694 -1.98 -5.08 -5.09
N PHE A 695 -3.06 -5.50 -5.76
CA PHE A 695 -2.99 -6.46 -6.87
C PHE A 695 -2.38 -5.83 -8.11
N PHE A 696 -2.76 -4.59 -8.42
CA PHE A 696 -2.11 -3.83 -9.48
C PHE A 696 -0.61 -3.72 -9.21
N LEU A 697 -0.23 -3.30 -7.99
CA LEU A 697 1.17 -3.13 -7.63
C LEU A 697 1.95 -4.44 -7.66
N MET A 698 1.39 -5.52 -7.14
CA MET A 698 2.03 -6.84 -7.20
C MET A 698 2.18 -7.31 -8.65
N GLY A 699 1.19 -7.06 -9.50
CA GLY A 699 1.27 -7.39 -10.92
C GLY A 699 2.31 -6.56 -11.67
N ALA A 700 2.35 -5.25 -11.43
CA ALA A 700 3.36 -4.33 -11.93
C ALA A 700 4.77 -4.75 -11.49
N ALA A 701 4.94 -5.14 -10.22
CA ALA A 701 6.21 -5.62 -9.68
C ALA A 701 6.69 -6.89 -10.39
N LEU A 702 5.79 -7.84 -10.68
CA LEU A 702 6.12 -9.05 -11.45
C LEU A 702 6.55 -8.74 -12.89
N ILE A 703 5.85 -7.82 -13.56
CA ILE A 703 6.17 -7.38 -14.92
C ILE A 703 7.54 -6.69 -14.95
N VAL A 704 7.77 -5.75 -14.02
CA VAL A 704 9.05 -5.03 -13.87
C VAL A 704 10.20 -6.00 -13.59
N TYR A 705 10.01 -6.93 -12.66
CA TYR A 705 11.00 -7.97 -12.38
C TYR A 705 11.35 -8.77 -13.65
N ASN A 706 10.35 -9.11 -14.46
CA ASN A 706 10.55 -9.85 -15.69
C ASN A 706 11.38 -9.07 -16.73
N VAL A 707 11.30 -7.74 -16.75
CA VAL A 707 12.15 -6.89 -17.61
C VAL A 707 13.60 -6.92 -17.14
N PHE A 708 13.84 -6.75 -15.84
CA PHE A 708 15.19 -6.64 -15.28
C PHE A 708 15.92 -7.97 -15.08
N ARG A 709 15.22 -9.10 -15.14
CA ARG A 709 15.83 -10.42 -15.04
C ARG A 709 16.74 -10.71 -16.25
N SER A 710 18.00 -11.06 -15.98
CA SER A 710 18.94 -11.53 -17.02
C SER A 710 18.69 -13.01 -17.38
N GLU A 711 18.79 -13.35 -18.68
CA GLU A 711 18.56 -14.70 -19.20
C GLU A 711 19.64 -15.74 -18.81
N GLN A 712 20.73 -15.30 -18.17
CA GLN A 712 21.88 -16.16 -17.84
C GLN A 712 21.57 -17.32 -16.87
N HIS A 713 20.40 -17.35 -16.24
CA HIS A 713 19.99 -18.45 -15.36
C HIS A 713 19.30 -19.64 -16.05
N GLN A 714 18.95 -19.55 -17.34
CA GLN A 714 18.35 -20.70 -18.05
C GLN A 714 19.40 -21.68 -18.60
N THR A 715 20.58 -21.21 -19.01
CA THR A 715 21.63 -22.07 -19.57
C THR A 715 22.29 -23.00 -18.53
N HIS A 716 22.30 -22.62 -17.25
CA HIS A 716 22.85 -23.47 -16.18
C HIS A 716 21.92 -24.62 -15.74
N ARG A 717 20.60 -24.51 -15.96
CA ARG A 717 19.66 -25.61 -15.64
C ARG A 717 19.55 -26.65 -16.75
N VAL A 718 19.74 -26.26 -18.01
CA VAL A 718 19.76 -27.21 -19.12
C VAL A 718 21.02 -28.09 -19.07
N ARG A 719 22.18 -27.54 -18.67
CA ARG A 719 23.41 -28.34 -18.49
C ARG A 719 23.39 -29.32 -17.32
N HIS A 720 22.60 -29.06 -16.28
CA HIS A 720 22.51 -29.95 -15.10
C HIS A 720 21.48 -31.07 -15.24
N ASN A 721 20.60 -31.00 -16.25
CA ASN A 721 19.68 -32.08 -16.59
C ASN A 721 20.18 -32.91 -17.80
N SER A 722 21.35 -32.58 -18.34
CA SER A 722 22.03 -33.30 -19.43
C SER A 722 23.38 -33.91 -18.98
N GLN A 723 23.57 -34.04 -17.67
CA GLN A 723 24.60 -34.83 -16.99
C GLN A 723 23.88 -35.61 -15.90
#